data_AF-A0A6I9MEU8-F1
#
_entry.id   AF-A0A6I9MEU8-F1
#
_cell.length_a   1.000
_cell.length_b   1.000
_cell.length_c   1.000
_cell.angle_alpha   90.00
_cell.angle_beta   90.00
_cell.angle_gamma   90.00
#
_symmetry.space_group_name_H-M   'P 1'
#
loop_
_entity.id
_entity.type
_entity.pdbx_description
1 polymer ?
#
loop_
_entity_poly.entity_id
_entity_poly.type
_entity_poly.pdbx_seq_one_letter_code
_entity_poly.pdbx_strand_id
1 'polypeptide(L)'
;MGQALGIKSCDLQAAENNEEHHTEAISSRHLVLRRGQSFTITLTFRFPVHGFLTALKRVTLIAQTGEQPSKANKTQAIFPISSLGDRKGWSAAVEERDAQSWTISVSTPVDAVIGHYSLLLQVSGRKQYPLGQVTLLFNPWNRDDDVFLQNEAQRTEYVLNQNGLIYLGTAACIQEEPWDFGQFEREVMDLSLNLLSVDKQVEKWSQPAHVARVVGALLHALMKKSVLPTSQTQAAQEGTSLYKRRGSVPILRQWLTGQGRPVYETQAWVFAAVACTVLRCLGIPARVVTTFASAQGTKGSLLLDEYYDEEGRLNGEGQRGRIWVFQTSVECWINRPDLPQGYDGWQILHPRAPNGVGVLESCSLVPVRAVKEGDLQLDPAVSDLFAAVNATCVVWKCCEDGKLELTDSNQKYVGNSISTKVVGSDRCEDITQNYKYPEGSPQEKEVLEKVQKERRKHRKDNAIYPPSCESVDPLYLFLDTPSSIPFRGNGHVSVTLTNPTDQEKEVHLVIRAQAVYYNGVFATDLWRRKQSFGLRTNQVLKMSTSLSFSDFEQDPPENSFLRVTAMATHSQISLSCFAQEDIAIGRPTLIIEMPERTEQYQPLTISVRVKNSLNWPMENCIISIFGRGLIHREKRYRLGSVWPESSLCTQFQITPTHLGLQRLTVEVDCDDFQNLTGYRSVLVVAPEVSV
;
A
#
# COMPACT_ATOMS: atom_id res chain seq x y z
N MET A 1 -11.66 -53.97 36.75
CA MET A 1 -11.75 -53.20 35.50
C MET A 1 -11.33 -51.77 35.81
N GLY A 2 -10.17 -51.33 35.32
CA GLY A 2 -9.69 -49.97 35.59
C GLY A 2 -10.57 -48.95 34.87
N GLN A 3 -11.12 -47.98 35.60
CA GLN A 3 -11.77 -46.82 34.99
C GLN A 3 -10.76 -46.16 34.03
N ALA A 4 -11.17 -45.80 32.82
CA ALA A 4 -10.33 -45.09 31.88
C ALA A 4 -10.47 -43.58 32.10
N LEU A 5 -9.38 -42.82 31.98
CA LEU A 5 -9.41 -41.35 32.02
C LEU A 5 -10.38 -40.85 30.93
N GLY A 6 -11.49 -40.23 31.34
CA GLY A 6 -12.52 -39.72 30.44
C GLY A 6 -12.52 -38.20 30.44
N ILE A 7 -12.28 -37.59 29.28
CA ILE A 7 -12.42 -36.13 29.09
C ILE A 7 -13.91 -35.82 28.89
N LYS A 8 -14.42 -34.81 29.59
CA LYS A 8 -15.78 -34.30 29.42
C LYS A 8 -15.81 -33.20 28.36
N SER A 9 -14.93 -32.20 28.51
CA SER A 9 -14.83 -31.04 27.62
C SER A 9 -13.45 -30.39 27.73
N CYS A 10 -13.09 -29.62 26.72
CA CYS A 10 -11.96 -28.70 26.72
C CYS A 10 -12.51 -27.31 26.45
N ASP A 11 -12.21 -26.35 27.33
CA ASP A 11 -12.39 -24.94 27.06
C ASP A 11 -11.05 -24.36 26.61
N LEU A 12 -11.04 -23.68 25.47
CA LEU A 12 -9.86 -23.04 24.91
C LEU A 12 -9.66 -21.61 25.43
N GLN A 13 -10.55 -21.11 26.31
CA GLN A 13 -10.51 -19.75 26.86
C GLN A 13 -10.31 -18.68 25.78
N ALA A 14 -11.02 -18.83 24.66
CA ALA A 14 -10.72 -18.09 23.44
C ALA A 14 -10.82 -16.57 23.61
N ALA A 15 -11.76 -16.06 24.41
CA ALA A 15 -11.91 -14.63 24.62
C ALA A 15 -10.70 -14.02 25.38
N GLU A 16 -10.33 -14.61 26.51
CA GLU A 16 -9.22 -14.17 27.36
C GLU A 16 -7.88 -14.31 26.65
N ASN A 17 -7.61 -15.47 26.04
CA ASN A 17 -6.40 -15.68 25.27
C ASN A 17 -6.28 -14.72 24.08
N ASN A 18 -7.38 -14.45 23.36
CA ASN A 18 -7.30 -13.55 22.22
C ASN A 18 -7.04 -12.09 22.65
N GLU A 19 -7.55 -11.67 23.81
CA GLU A 19 -7.25 -10.36 24.38
C GLU A 19 -5.77 -10.25 24.76
N GLU A 20 -5.21 -11.25 25.44
CA GLU A 20 -3.78 -11.28 25.79
C GLU A 20 -2.85 -11.33 24.55
N HIS A 21 -3.32 -11.93 23.47
CA HIS A 21 -2.57 -12.06 22.23
C HIS A 21 -2.85 -10.94 21.21
N HIS A 22 -3.65 -9.92 21.55
CA HIS A 22 -4.02 -8.82 20.65
C HIS A 22 -4.67 -9.30 19.35
N THR A 23 -5.64 -10.22 19.48
CA THR A 23 -6.41 -10.86 18.40
C THR A 23 -7.92 -10.88 18.68
N GLU A 24 -8.37 -10.21 19.74
CA GLU A 24 -9.77 -10.10 20.16
C GLU A 24 -10.66 -9.47 19.08
N ALA A 25 -10.09 -8.57 18.27
CA ALA A 25 -10.77 -7.95 17.13
C ALA A 25 -11.09 -8.95 16.00
N ILE A 26 -10.40 -10.10 15.93
CA ILE A 26 -10.62 -11.14 14.92
C ILE A 26 -11.77 -12.06 15.34
N SER A 27 -11.75 -12.52 16.59
CA SER A 27 -12.76 -13.41 17.12
C SER A 27 -12.80 -13.42 18.64
N SER A 28 -13.97 -13.66 19.22
CA SER A 28 -14.14 -14.03 20.63
C SER A 28 -14.45 -15.52 20.83
N ARG A 29 -14.55 -16.30 19.73
CA ARG A 29 -14.96 -17.71 19.75
C ARG A 29 -13.89 -18.65 19.22
N HIS A 30 -13.17 -18.24 18.18
CA HIS A 30 -12.08 -19.02 17.61
C HIS A 30 -10.77 -18.58 18.25
N LEU A 31 -9.96 -19.53 18.72
CA LEU A 31 -8.69 -19.24 19.36
C LEU A 31 -7.66 -18.83 18.29
N VAL A 32 -7.22 -17.57 18.33
CA VAL A 32 -6.24 -16.99 17.42
C VAL A 32 -5.09 -16.44 18.25
N LEU A 33 -3.92 -17.01 18.08
CA LEU A 33 -2.76 -16.76 18.93
C LEU A 33 -1.61 -16.20 18.12
N ARG A 34 -0.64 -15.65 18.85
CA ARG A 34 0.65 -15.24 18.31
C ARG A 34 1.74 -16.13 18.89
N ARG A 35 2.66 -16.60 18.05
CA ARG A 35 3.73 -17.52 18.44
C ARG A 35 4.66 -16.95 19.52
N GLY A 36 5.37 -17.81 20.24
CA GLY A 36 6.29 -17.40 21.31
C GLY A 36 5.62 -16.91 22.59
N GLN A 37 4.28 -16.87 22.66
CA GLN A 37 3.52 -16.46 23.84
C GLN A 37 2.65 -17.64 24.32
N SER A 38 2.48 -17.73 25.65
CA SER A 38 1.69 -18.76 26.30
C SER A 38 0.20 -18.43 26.27
N PHE A 39 -0.64 -19.47 26.22
CA PHE A 39 -2.09 -19.37 26.27
C PHE A 39 -2.65 -20.48 27.18
N THR A 40 -3.85 -20.26 27.72
CA THR A 40 -4.42 -21.14 28.74
C THR A 40 -5.56 -21.99 28.17
N ILE A 41 -5.61 -23.26 28.54
CA ILE A 41 -6.74 -24.16 28.24
C ILE A 41 -7.22 -24.83 29.53
N THR A 42 -8.53 -25.08 29.62
CA THR A 42 -9.14 -25.76 30.75
C THR A 42 -9.70 -27.12 30.33
N LEU A 43 -9.11 -28.19 30.84
CA LEU A 43 -9.58 -29.56 30.64
C LEU A 43 -10.51 -29.98 31.78
N THR A 44 -11.74 -30.39 31.45
CA THR A 44 -12.68 -30.95 32.41
C THR A 44 -12.76 -32.47 32.26
N PHE A 45 -12.59 -33.20 33.36
CA PHE A 45 -12.64 -34.67 33.39
C PHE A 45 -14.00 -35.16 33.86
N ARG A 46 -14.38 -36.38 33.45
CA ARG A 46 -15.64 -37.03 33.86
C ARG A 46 -15.61 -37.53 35.30
N PHE A 47 -14.42 -37.77 35.85
CA PHE A 47 -14.21 -38.33 37.18
C PHE A 47 -13.10 -37.57 37.90
N PRO A 48 -13.09 -37.56 39.24
CA PRO A 48 -12.06 -36.87 40.00
C PRO A 48 -10.64 -37.36 39.68
N VAL A 49 -9.73 -36.40 39.49
CA VAL A 49 -8.37 -36.61 38.97
C VAL A 49 -7.50 -37.44 39.93
N HIS A 50 -7.78 -37.40 41.24
CA HIS A 50 -6.99 -38.11 42.26
C HIS A 50 -6.84 -39.63 42.02
N GLY A 51 -7.80 -40.28 41.35
CA GLY A 51 -7.71 -41.70 40.98
C GLY A 51 -6.78 -42.02 39.80
N PHE A 52 -6.32 -41.00 39.06
CA PHE A 52 -5.66 -41.17 37.75
C PHE A 52 -4.25 -40.56 37.66
N LEU A 53 -3.67 -40.10 38.78
CA LEU A 53 -2.38 -39.40 38.82
C LEU A 53 -1.25 -40.13 38.08
N THR A 54 -1.23 -41.47 38.12
CA THR A 54 -0.22 -42.29 37.41
C THR A 54 -0.43 -42.33 35.89
N ALA A 55 -1.69 -42.30 35.43
CA ALA A 55 -2.03 -42.23 34.01
C ALA A 55 -1.81 -40.82 33.43
N LEU A 56 -1.97 -39.80 34.26
CA LEU A 56 -1.78 -38.39 33.92
C LEU A 56 -0.30 -38.02 33.68
N LYS A 57 0.65 -38.74 34.31
CA LYS A 57 2.08 -38.66 33.98
C LYS A 57 2.41 -39.11 32.54
N ARG A 58 1.46 -39.72 31.82
CA ARG A 58 1.59 -40.22 30.45
C ARG A 58 0.64 -39.51 29.48
N VAL A 59 0.22 -38.29 29.82
CA VAL A 59 -0.60 -37.45 28.95
C VAL A 59 0.30 -36.48 28.21
N THR A 60 0.16 -36.49 26.89
CA THR A 60 0.91 -35.62 25.97
C THR A 60 -0.07 -34.85 25.11
N LEU A 61 0.24 -33.58 24.87
CA LEU A 61 -0.43 -32.78 23.86
C LEU A 61 0.27 -32.97 22.51
N ILE A 62 -0.52 -32.90 21.45
CA ILE A 62 -0.06 -32.95 20.08
C ILE A 62 -0.61 -31.72 19.37
N ALA A 63 0.27 -30.89 18.82
CA ALA A 63 -0.09 -29.80 17.93
C ALA A 63 0.28 -30.21 16.49
N GLN A 64 -0.66 -30.11 15.55
CA GLN A 64 -0.47 -30.49 14.14
C GLN A 64 -0.99 -29.39 13.20
N THR A 65 -0.21 -29.04 12.18
CA THR A 65 -0.60 -28.13 11.10
C THR A 65 -0.23 -28.69 9.72
N GLY A 66 -0.85 -28.17 8.67
CA GLY A 66 -0.67 -28.63 7.28
C GLY A 66 -1.34 -29.97 6.97
N GLU A 67 -1.35 -30.34 5.68
CA GLU A 67 -2.00 -31.57 5.20
C GLU A 67 -1.25 -32.85 5.60
N GLN A 68 0.07 -32.78 5.71
CA GLN A 68 0.94 -33.90 6.11
C GLN A 68 1.82 -33.50 7.33
N PRO A 69 1.25 -33.48 8.54
CA PRO A 69 1.97 -33.08 9.74
C PRO A 69 3.14 -34.04 10.05
N SER A 70 4.34 -33.52 10.23
CA SER A 70 5.52 -34.30 10.58
C SER A 70 6.42 -33.56 11.57
N LYS A 71 7.10 -34.31 12.44
CA LYS A 71 8.08 -33.74 13.36
C LYS A 71 9.30 -33.18 12.62
N ALA A 72 9.70 -33.83 11.52
CA ALA A 72 10.85 -33.42 10.72
C ALA A 72 10.64 -32.02 10.11
N ASN A 73 9.43 -31.72 9.65
CA ASN A 73 9.10 -30.43 9.04
C ASN A 73 8.61 -29.39 10.06
N LYS A 74 8.73 -29.66 11.36
CA LYS A 74 8.20 -28.84 12.46
C LYS A 74 6.68 -28.55 12.38
N THR A 75 5.93 -29.27 11.55
CA THR A 75 4.47 -29.15 11.40
C THR A 75 3.71 -30.03 12.40
N GLN A 76 4.40 -30.87 13.16
CA GLN A 76 3.85 -31.61 14.29
C GLN A 76 4.78 -31.52 15.51
N ALA A 77 4.21 -31.19 16.67
CA ALA A 77 4.88 -31.23 17.96
C ALA A 77 4.13 -32.19 18.91
N ILE A 78 4.88 -33.00 19.66
CA ILE A 78 4.35 -33.87 20.72
C ILE A 78 5.09 -33.54 21.99
N PHE A 79 4.38 -33.07 23.02
CA PHE A 79 4.99 -32.56 24.24
C PHE A 79 4.19 -33.00 25.48
N PRO A 80 4.87 -33.36 26.58
CA PRO A 80 4.21 -33.76 27.82
C PRO A 80 3.64 -32.57 28.57
N ILE A 81 2.60 -32.80 29.35
CA ILE A 81 2.14 -31.84 30.36
C ILE A 81 3.02 -32.05 31.59
N SER A 82 3.89 -31.08 31.91
CA SER A 82 4.90 -31.18 32.97
C SER A 82 4.76 -30.05 33.99
N SER A 83 5.56 -30.05 35.06
CA SER A 83 5.64 -28.92 36.00
C SER A 83 6.75 -27.93 35.66
N LEU A 84 7.63 -28.27 34.70
CA LEU A 84 8.79 -27.48 34.28
C LEU A 84 8.71 -27.32 32.77
N GLY A 85 8.11 -26.22 32.30
CA GLY A 85 8.01 -25.94 30.86
C GLY A 85 9.39 -25.74 30.22
N ASP A 86 9.63 -26.39 29.08
CA ASP A 86 10.76 -26.05 28.22
C ASP A 86 10.44 -24.74 27.49
N ARG A 87 11.37 -23.78 27.55
CA ARG A 87 11.22 -22.47 26.90
C ARG A 87 11.58 -22.48 25.41
N LYS A 88 12.24 -23.53 24.91
CA LYS A 88 12.74 -23.58 23.52
C LYS A 88 11.79 -24.25 22.54
N GLY A 89 10.79 -24.98 23.00
CA GLY A 89 9.87 -25.76 22.17
C GLY A 89 8.42 -25.61 22.62
N TRP A 90 7.52 -26.36 21.98
CA TRP A 90 6.16 -26.50 22.49
C TRP A 90 6.19 -27.13 23.88
N SER A 91 5.54 -26.49 24.84
CA SER A 91 5.48 -26.99 26.22
C SER A 91 4.11 -26.75 26.84
N ALA A 92 3.80 -27.54 27.86
CA ALA A 92 2.58 -27.37 28.63
C ALA A 92 2.87 -27.56 30.13
N ALA A 93 2.32 -26.66 30.94
CA ALA A 93 2.44 -26.68 32.38
C ALA A 93 1.05 -26.61 33.04
N VAL A 94 0.86 -27.38 34.11
CA VAL A 94 -0.38 -27.28 34.90
C VAL A 94 -0.25 -26.11 35.86
N GLU A 95 -1.11 -25.11 35.72
CA GLU A 95 -1.16 -23.94 36.59
C GLU A 95 -2.05 -24.20 37.81
N GLU A 96 -3.25 -24.70 37.56
CA GLU A 96 -4.22 -24.98 38.61
C GLU A 96 -4.78 -26.40 38.50
N ARG A 97 -5.02 -27.01 39.67
CA ARG A 97 -5.60 -28.35 39.79
C ARG A 97 -6.79 -28.31 40.73
N ASP A 98 -7.97 -28.48 40.17
CA ASP A 98 -9.17 -28.78 40.92
C ASP A 98 -9.47 -30.29 40.88
N ALA A 99 -10.46 -30.72 41.67
CA ALA A 99 -10.88 -32.12 41.76
C ALA A 99 -11.27 -32.71 40.40
N GLN A 100 -11.86 -31.93 39.49
CA GLN A 100 -12.36 -32.39 38.18
C GLN A 100 -11.89 -31.55 36.98
N SER A 101 -11.12 -30.48 37.18
CA SER A 101 -10.62 -29.62 36.09
C SER A 101 -9.15 -29.28 36.27
N TRP A 102 -8.44 -29.19 35.14
CA TRP A 102 -7.05 -28.74 35.05
C TRP A 102 -6.96 -27.50 34.18
N THR A 103 -6.36 -26.46 34.72
CA THR A 103 -5.96 -25.26 33.97
C THR A 103 -4.51 -25.46 33.53
N ILE A 104 -4.28 -25.42 32.23
CA ILE A 104 -3.00 -25.74 31.61
C ILE A 104 -2.55 -24.54 30.78
N SER A 105 -1.38 -24.02 31.08
CA SER A 105 -0.69 -23.05 30.22
C SER A 105 0.14 -23.79 29.18
N VAL A 106 -0.10 -23.46 27.92
CA VAL A 106 0.57 -24.03 26.74
C VAL A 106 1.41 -22.92 26.11
N SER A 107 2.70 -23.18 25.92
CA SER A 107 3.62 -22.24 25.28
C SER A 107 3.99 -22.73 23.89
N THR A 108 3.95 -21.81 22.93
CA THR A 108 4.39 -22.04 21.55
C THR A 108 5.83 -21.55 21.38
N PRO A 109 6.68 -22.22 20.58
CA PRO A 109 8.02 -21.70 20.29
C PRO A 109 7.93 -20.50 19.36
N VAL A 110 8.94 -19.63 19.43
CA VAL A 110 9.01 -18.40 18.65
C VAL A 110 9.24 -18.69 17.16
N ASP A 111 9.88 -19.80 16.82
CA ASP A 111 10.07 -20.27 15.44
C ASP A 111 8.95 -21.21 14.97
N ALA A 112 7.79 -21.22 15.63
CA ALA A 112 6.64 -22.00 15.18
C ALA A 112 6.18 -21.57 13.77
N VAL A 113 5.76 -22.56 12.98
CA VAL A 113 5.06 -22.36 11.71
C VAL A 113 3.74 -21.65 11.98
N ILE A 114 3.39 -20.65 11.17
CA ILE A 114 2.06 -20.02 11.24
C ILE A 114 1.01 -20.86 10.50
N GLY A 115 -0.26 -20.74 10.90
CA GLY A 115 -1.38 -21.40 10.23
C GLY A 115 -2.38 -22.03 11.18
N HIS A 116 -3.27 -22.86 10.63
CA HIS A 116 -4.27 -23.58 11.41
C HIS A 116 -3.68 -24.84 12.03
N TYR A 117 -3.79 -24.95 13.34
CA TYR A 117 -3.38 -26.08 14.14
C TYR A 117 -4.58 -26.86 14.68
N SER A 118 -4.47 -28.18 14.68
CA SER A 118 -5.31 -29.08 15.47
C SER A 118 -4.57 -29.43 16.75
N LEU A 119 -5.19 -29.15 17.90
CA LEU A 119 -4.67 -29.53 19.21
C LEU A 119 -5.35 -30.83 19.66
N LEU A 120 -4.56 -31.86 19.95
CA LEU A 120 -5.03 -33.18 20.35
C LEU A 120 -4.41 -33.57 21.70
N LEU A 121 -5.17 -34.28 22.53
CA LEU A 121 -4.68 -34.94 23.73
C LEU A 121 -4.45 -36.42 23.45
N GLN A 122 -3.27 -36.93 23.77
CA GLN A 122 -2.96 -38.35 23.71
C GLN A 122 -2.73 -38.90 25.12
N VAL A 123 -3.49 -39.95 25.47
CA VAL A 123 -3.38 -40.62 26.77
C VAL A 123 -2.67 -41.97 26.59
N SER A 124 -1.51 -42.13 27.26
CA SER A 124 -0.72 -43.37 27.24
C SER A 124 -0.39 -43.90 25.84
N GLY A 125 -0.18 -43.01 24.86
CA GLY A 125 0.25 -43.37 23.51
C GLY A 125 -0.79 -44.09 22.64
N ARG A 126 -2.04 -44.26 23.10
CA ARG A 126 -3.04 -45.08 22.39
C ARG A 126 -4.13 -44.26 21.72
N LYS A 127 -4.88 -43.47 22.49
CA LYS A 127 -6.07 -42.75 22.00
C LYS A 127 -5.82 -41.26 21.94
N GLN A 128 -6.06 -40.68 20.77
CA GLN A 128 -6.02 -39.24 20.53
C GLN A 128 -7.44 -38.66 20.65
N TYR A 129 -7.57 -37.53 21.33
CA TYR A 129 -8.80 -36.80 21.54
C TYR A 129 -8.64 -35.38 20.99
N PRO A 130 -9.47 -34.93 20.05
CA PRO A 130 -9.41 -33.56 19.58
C PRO A 130 -9.85 -32.60 20.69
N LEU A 131 -9.02 -31.62 21.00
CA LEU A 131 -9.32 -30.56 21.97
C LEU A 131 -9.91 -29.33 21.28
N GLY A 132 -9.40 -28.99 20.10
CA GLY A 132 -9.95 -27.92 19.26
C GLY A 132 -8.96 -27.44 18.19
N GLN A 133 -9.34 -26.36 17.51
CA GLN A 133 -8.53 -25.70 16.50
C GLN A 133 -7.97 -24.38 17.02
N VAL A 134 -6.73 -24.10 16.62
CA VAL A 134 -5.97 -22.91 17.01
C VAL A 134 -5.36 -22.30 15.76
N THR A 135 -5.53 -21.01 15.53
CA THR A 135 -4.78 -20.31 14.48
C THR A 135 -3.56 -19.64 15.09
N LEU A 136 -2.37 -19.89 14.57
CA LEU A 136 -1.12 -19.32 15.07
C LEU A 136 -0.56 -18.31 14.07
N LEU A 137 -0.24 -17.11 14.53
CA LEU A 137 0.26 -15.96 13.74
C LEU A 137 1.66 -15.51 14.21
N PHE A 138 2.29 -14.62 13.44
CA PHE A 138 3.53 -13.94 13.85
C PHE A 138 3.29 -13.02 15.06
N ASN A 139 4.33 -12.81 15.88
CA ASN A 139 4.22 -12.08 17.14
C ASN A 139 5.13 -10.84 17.21
N PRO A 140 4.64 -9.65 16.82
CA PRO A 140 5.44 -8.43 16.93
C PRO A 140 5.62 -7.91 18.36
N TRP A 141 4.96 -8.52 19.37
CA TRP A 141 5.15 -8.22 20.79
C TRP A 141 6.24 -9.07 21.46
N ASN A 142 6.61 -10.21 20.88
CA ASN A 142 7.66 -11.06 21.41
C ASN A 142 9.04 -10.63 20.92
N ARG A 143 9.97 -10.36 21.83
CA ARG A 143 11.33 -9.85 21.54
C ARG A 143 12.20 -10.78 20.70
N ASP A 144 11.96 -12.07 20.82
CA ASP A 144 12.74 -13.10 20.13
C ASP A 144 12.16 -13.41 18.74
N ASP A 145 10.99 -12.86 18.40
CA ASP A 145 10.38 -13.04 17.07
C ASP A 145 11.03 -12.08 16.06
N ASP A 146 11.30 -12.58 14.86
CA ASP A 146 11.88 -11.80 13.76
C ASP A 146 11.01 -10.60 13.37
N VAL A 147 9.71 -10.59 13.68
CA VAL A 147 8.83 -9.43 13.44
C VAL A 147 8.70 -8.47 14.63
N PHE A 148 9.50 -8.65 15.69
CA PHE A 148 9.43 -7.84 16.89
C PHE A 148 9.57 -6.35 16.57
N LEU A 149 8.58 -5.57 17.01
CA LEU A 149 8.58 -4.12 16.88
C LEU A 149 8.51 -3.50 18.27
N GLN A 150 9.58 -2.79 18.66
CA GLN A 150 9.78 -2.35 20.04
C GLN A 150 8.75 -1.31 20.50
N ASN A 151 8.30 -0.44 19.59
CA ASN A 151 7.41 0.67 19.91
C ASN A 151 5.94 0.24 19.87
N GLU A 152 5.22 0.39 20.98
CA GLU A 152 3.80 0.00 21.09
C GLU A 152 2.90 0.76 20.10
N ALA A 153 3.09 2.07 19.96
CA ALA A 153 2.29 2.87 19.03
C ALA A 153 2.50 2.42 17.57
N GLN A 154 3.72 2.02 17.21
CA GLN A 154 4.00 1.43 15.90
C GLN A 154 3.32 0.06 15.72
N ARG A 155 3.26 -0.79 16.77
CA ARG A 155 2.50 -2.05 16.71
C ARG A 155 1.01 -1.78 16.52
N THR A 156 0.46 -0.82 17.24
CA THR A 156 -0.92 -0.38 17.05
C THR A 156 -1.15 0.09 15.61
N GLU A 157 -0.29 0.94 15.04
CA GLU A 157 -0.48 1.46 13.68
C GLU A 157 -0.26 0.43 12.57
N TYR A 158 0.82 -0.37 12.67
CA TYR A 158 1.29 -1.22 11.58
C TYR A 158 0.78 -2.66 11.65
N VAL A 159 0.05 -3.03 12.71
CA VAL A 159 -0.59 -4.35 12.85
C VAL A 159 -2.08 -4.20 13.13
N LEU A 160 -2.45 -3.43 14.16
CA LEU A 160 -3.83 -3.39 14.66
C LEU A 160 -4.74 -2.41 13.92
N ASN A 161 -4.20 -1.29 13.44
CA ASN A 161 -5.00 -0.27 12.81
C ASN A 161 -5.53 -0.77 11.44
N GLN A 162 -6.86 -0.80 11.32
CA GLN A 162 -7.55 -1.23 10.09
C GLN A 162 -7.90 -0.05 9.17
N ASN A 163 -7.77 1.18 9.66
CA ASN A 163 -8.07 2.40 8.92
C ASN A 163 -6.76 3.06 8.43
N GLY A 164 -6.53 3.03 7.13
CA GLY A 164 -5.35 3.61 6.49
C GLY A 164 -5.64 4.92 5.76
N LEU A 165 -4.55 5.55 5.32
CA LEU A 165 -4.53 6.61 4.31
C LEU A 165 -3.48 6.21 3.27
N ILE A 166 -3.84 6.28 2.00
CA ILE A 166 -2.92 6.10 0.88
C ILE A 166 -2.76 7.47 0.22
N TYR A 167 -1.52 7.89 0.05
CA TYR A 167 -1.22 9.19 -0.53
C TYR A 167 -1.09 9.03 -2.05
N LEU A 168 -1.94 9.73 -2.80
CA LEU A 168 -1.96 9.78 -4.27
C LEU A 168 -1.71 11.22 -4.70
N GLY A 169 -2.03 11.58 -5.94
CA GLY A 169 -1.82 12.95 -6.45
C GLY A 169 -0.44 13.13 -7.05
N THR A 170 0.15 14.31 -6.85
CA THR A 170 1.50 14.66 -7.30
C THR A 170 2.36 15.09 -6.11
N ALA A 171 3.68 15.18 -6.29
CA ALA A 171 4.58 15.64 -5.22
C ALA A 171 4.22 17.05 -4.70
N ALA A 172 3.66 17.90 -5.56
CA ALA A 172 3.23 19.26 -5.22
C ALA A 172 1.80 19.34 -4.63
N CYS A 173 0.97 18.32 -4.87
CA CYS A 173 -0.39 18.22 -4.34
C CYS A 173 -0.70 16.76 -3.97
N ILE A 174 -0.35 16.42 -2.73
CA ILE A 174 -0.63 15.10 -2.18
C ILE A 174 -2.12 15.00 -1.85
N GLN A 175 -2.79 14.01 -2.43
CA GLN A 175 -4.19 13.71 -2.17
C GLN A 175 -4.31 12.50 -1.26
N GLU A 176 -5.17 12.59 -0.25
CA GLU A 176 -5.38 11.51 0.71
C GLU A 176 -6.53 10.60 0.24
N GLU A 177 -6.27 9.30 0.15
CA GLU A 177 -7.27 8.27 -0.12
C GLU A 177 -7.51 7.45 1.16
N PRO A 178 -8.67 7.62 1.84
CA PRO A 178 -9.04 6.80 2.98
C PRO A 178 -9.18 5.35 2.58
N TRP A 179 -8.48 4.46 3.28
CA TRP A 179 -8.45 3.05 2.93
C TRP A 179 -8.88 2.17 4.08
N ASP A 180 -9.68 1.16 3.77
CA ASP A 180 -10.01 0.10 4.73
C ASP A 180 -9.23 -1.17 4.43
N PHE A 181 -8.29 -1.48 5.32
CA PHE A 181 -7.53 -2.71 5.26
C PHE A 181 -8.35 -3.94 5.67
N GLY A 182 -9.24 -3.82 6.65
CA GLY A 182 -10.15 -4.90 7.07
C GLY A 182 -9.48 -6.22 7.48
N GLN A 183 -8.22 -6.21 7.92
CA GLN A 183 -7.42 -7.43 8.15
C GLN A 183 -7.97 -8.41 9.21
N PHE A 184 -8.88 -7.97 10.07
CA PHE A 184 -9.52 -8.79 11.10
C PHE A 184 -10.88 -9.35 10.69
N GLU A 185 -11.35 -9.06 9.47
CA GLU A 185 -12.50 -9.77 8.94
C GLU A 185 -12.15 -11.25 8.80
N ARG A 186 -13.00 -12.12 9.36
CA ARG A 186 -12.74 -13.57 9.45
C ARG A 186 -12.33 -14.19 8.11
N GLU A 187 -13.01 -13.81 7.04
CA GLU A 187 -12.72 -14.31 5.70
C GLU A 187 -11.30 -13.94 5.24
N VAL A 188 -10.77 -12.79 5.64
CA VAL A 188 -9.42 -12.36 5.24
C VAL A 188 -8.35 -13.26 5.81
N MET A 189 -8.49 -13.69 7.07
CA MET A 189 -7.54 -14.60 7.70
C MET A 189 -7.52 -15.96 7.01
N ASP A 190 -8.70 -16.53 6.77
CA ASP A 190 -8.82 -17.82 6.07
C ASP A 190 -8.29 -17.71 4.63
N LEU A 191 -8.62 -16.63 3.90
CA LEU A 191 -8.09 -16.37 2.55
C LEU A 191 -6.56 -16.17 2.56
N SER A 192 -6.02 -15.49 3.56
CA SER A 192 -4.58 -15.21 3.67
C SER A 192 -3.78 -16.48 3.92
N LEU A 193 -4.25 -17.37 4.80
CA LEU A 193 -3.62 -18.66 5.05
C LEU A 193 -3.82 -19.63 3.89
N ASN A 194 -5.00 -19.64 3.26
CA ASN A 194 -5.26 -20.43 2.07
C ASN A 194 -4.39 -19.99 0.87
N LEU A 195 -4.05 -18.70 0.76
CA LEU A 195 -3.10 -18.22 -0.25
C LEU A 195 -1.75 -18.93 -0.12
N LEU A 196 -1.28 -19.14 1.11
CA LEU A 196 -0.01 -19.81 1.35
C LEU A 196 -0.03 -21.29 0.95
N SER A 197 -1.18 -21.97 0.91
CA SER A 197 -1.28 -23.40 0.56
C SER A 197 -0.68 -23.79 -0.80
N VAL A 198 -0.46 -22.81 -1.69
CA VAL A 198 0.25 -23.02 -2.97
C VAL A 198 1.74 -23.32 -2.73
N ASP A 199 2.32 -22.81 -1.65
CA ASP A 199 3.68 -23.09 -1.23
C ASP A 199 3.77 -24.45 -0.52
N LYS A 200 4.58 -25.34 -1.10
CA LYS A 200 4.78 -26.70 -0.57
C LYS A 200 5.80 -26.76 0.57
N GLN A 201 6.56 -25.69 0.79
CA GLN A 201 7.61 -25.60 1.83
C GLN A 201 7.02 -25.10 3.15
N VAL A 202 6.04 -25.83 3.69
CA VAL A 202 5.28 -25.43 4.90
C VAL A 202 6.20 -25.20 6.10
N GLU A 203 7.33 -25.92 6.20
CA GLU A 203 8.33 -25.71 7.25
C GLU A 203 8.92 -24.29 7.26
N LYS A 204 8.98 -23.64 6.08
CA LYS A 204 9.49 -22.27 5.93
C LYS A 204 8.46 -21.20 6.27
N TRP A 205 7.21 -21.56 6.53
CA TRP A 205 6.21 -20.61 7.02
C TRP A 205 6.50 -20.15 8.45
N SER A 206 7.49 -20.75 9.12
CA SER A 206 8.11 -20.22 10.33
C SER A 206 8.94 -18.95 10.08
N GLN A 207 9.30 -18.62 8.84
CA GLN A 207 10.19 -17.51 8.50
C GLN A 207 9.38 -16.36 7.89
N PRO A 208 9.29 -15.18 8.54
CA PRO A 208 8.48 -14.07 8.04
C PRO A 208 8.99 -13.55 6.69
N ALA A 209 10.31 -13.57 6.46
CA ALA A 209 10.89 -13.17 5.18
C ALA A 209 10.45 -14.07 4.01
N HIS A 210 10.34 -15.38 4.26
CA HIS A 210 9.84 -16.35 3.26
C HIS A 210 8.35 -16.12 2.99
N VAL A 211 7.54 -16.02 4.05
CA VAL A 211 6.09 -15.77 3.95
C VAL A 211 5.81 -14.47 3.20
N ALA A 212 6.52 -13.38 3.51
CA ALA A 212 6.35 -12.10 2.83
C ALA A 212 6.61 -12.21 1.32
N ARG A 213 7.70 -12.88 0.91
CA ARG A 213 8.02 -13.11 -0.52
C ARG A 213 6.93 -13.92 -1.23
N VAL A 214 6.49 -15.02 -0.61
CA VAL A 214 5.43 -15.88 -1.17
C VAL A 214 4.13 -15.10 -1.35
N VAL A 215 3.70 -14.37 -0.31
CA VAL A 215 2.49 -13.53 -0.36
C VAL A 215 2.61 -12.48 -1.46
N GLY A 216 3.74 -11.75 -1.52
CA GLY A 216 3.97 -10.73 -2.54
C GLY A 216 3.91 -11.29 -3.96
N ALA A 217 4.55 -12.43 -4.19
CA ALA A 217 4.54 -13.12 -5.48
C ALA A 217 3.13 -13.57 -5.89
N LEU A 218 2.40 -14.24 -4.98
CA LEU A 218 1.07 -14.78 -5.26
C LEU A 218 0.04 -13.66 -5.47
N LEU A 219 0.04 -12.64 -4.63
CA LEU A 219 -0.86 -11.49 -4.79
C LEU A 219 -0.57 -10.74 -6.10
N HIS A 220 0.70 -10.59 -6.47
CA HIS A 220 1.05 -9.92 -7.72
C HIS A 220 0.61 -10.73 -8.94
N ALA A 221 0.76 -12.06 -8.89
CA ALA A 221 0.26 -12.95 -9.94
C ALA A 221 -1.28 -12.91 -10.05
N LEU A 222 -1.99 -12.89 -8.91
CA LEU A 222 -3.44 -12.75 -8.86
C LEU A 222 -3.90 -11.40 -9.41
N MET A 223 -3.24 -10.32 -9.01
CA MET A 223 -3.50 -8.97 -9.52
C MET A 223 -3.35 -8.93 -11.04
N LYS A 224 -2.24 -9.45 -11.60
CA LYS A 224 -2.04 -9.50 -13.06
C LYS A 224 -3.10 -10.31 -13.81
N LYS A 225 -3.68 -11.33 -13.18
CA LYS A 225 -4.73 -12.17 -13.79
C LYS A 225 -6.12 -11.53 -13.68
N SER A 226 -6.37 -10.79 -12.61
CA SER A 226 -7.70 -10.30 -12.24
C SER A 226 -7.92 -8.82 -12.55
N VAL A 227 -6.86 -8.06 -12.84
CA VAL A 227 -6.93 -6.68 -13.30
C VAL A 227 -7.23 -6.64 -14.79
N LEU A 228 -8.23 -5.84 -15.16
CA LEU A 228 -8.70 -5.71 -16.54
C LEU A 228 -8.00 -4.55 -17.26
N PRO A 229 -7.71 -4.70 -18.57
CA PRO A 229 -7.20 -3.60 -19.39
C PRO A 229 -8.27 -2.51 -19.56
N THR A 230 -7.82 -1.27 -19.73
CA THR A 230 -8.72 -0.12 -19.89
C THR A 230 -9.24 -0.08 -21.32
N SER A 231 -10.48 -0.51 -21.57
CA SER A 231 -11.16 -0.38 -22.86
C SER A 231 -12.07 0.85 -22.86
N GLN A 232 -11.95 1.72 -23.88
CA GLN A 232 -12.82 2.90 -24.07
C GLN A 232 -14.30 2.55 -24.31
N THR A 233 -14.65 1.28 -24.60
CA THR A 233 -15.98 0.89 -25.09
C THR A 233 -16.87 0.16 -24.08
N GLN A 234 -16.46 0.03 -22.80
CA GLN A 234 -17.22 -0.71 -21.78
C GLN A 234 -17.95 0.13 -20.74
N ALA A 235 -17.86 1.47 -20.80
CA ALA A 235 -18.57 2.39 -19.90
C ALA A 235 -20.10 2.13 -19.81
N ALA A 236 -20.71 1.54 -20.85
CA ALA A 236 -22.14 1.27 -20.90
C ALA A 236 -22.59 -0.01 -20.14
N GLN A 237 -21.71 -0.97 -19.83
CA GLN A 237 -22.06 -2.16 -19.04
C GLN A 237 -21.77 -2.01 -17.53
N GLU A 238 -21.12 -0.91 -17.15
CA GLU A 238 -20.65 -0.66 -15.78
C GLU A 238 -21.82 -0.49 -14.80
N GLY A 239 -22.95 0.09 -15.22
CA GLY A 239 -24.10 0.51 -14.41
C GLY A 239 -24.59 -0.43 -13.30
N THR A 240 -24.38 -1.75 -13.43
CA THR A 240 -24.91 -2.76 -12.50
C THR A 240 -23.92 -3.18 -11.39
N SER A 241 -22.61 -2.90 -11.52
CA SER A 241 -21.57 -3.36 -10.58
C SER A 241 -20.78 -2.23 -9.88
N LEU A 242 -21.06 -0.98 -10.25
CA LEU A 242 -20.37 0.26 -9.82
C LEU A 242 -20.41 0.52 -8.32
N TYR A 243 -21.47 0.08 -7.63
CA TYR A 243 -21.73 0.44 -6.23
C TYR A 243 -21.01 -0.48 -5.23
N LYS A 244 -19.76 -0.86 -5.43
CA LYS A 244 -19.01 -1.66 -4.44
C LYS A 244 -17.74 -0.92 -4.03
N ARG A 245 -17.71 -0.64 -2.73
CA ARG A 245 -16.65 -0.03 -1.95
C ARG A 245 -15.26 -0.52 -2.35
N ARG A 246 -14.33 0.42 -2.48
CA ARG A 246 -12.90 0.14 -2.60
C ARG A 246 -12.30 -0.03 -1.20
N GLY A 247 -11.81 -1.22 -0.94
CA GLY A 247 -11.08 -1.60 0.27
C GLY A 247 -10.36 -2.91 0.00
N SER A 248 -9.42 -3.28 0.86
CA SER A 248 -8.60 -4.47 0.58
C SER A 248 -9.43 -5.76 0.56
N VAL A 249 -10.45 -5.88 1.42
CA VAL A 249 -11.23 -7.12 1.56
C VAL A 249 -12.08 -7.42 0.33
N PRO A 250 -12.90 -6.49 -0.20
CA PRO A 250 -13.63 -6.73 -1.45
C PRO A 250 -12.70 -7.05 -2.64
N ILE A 251 -11.53 -6.40 -2.72
CA ILE A 251 -10.56 -6.61 -3.80
C ILE A 251 -9.91 -7.98 -3.68
N LEU A 252 -9.45 -8.36 -2.48
CA LEU A 252 -8.88 -9.69 -2.23
C LEU A 252 -9.88 -10.80 -2.59
N ARG A 253 -11.15 -10.65 -2.18
CA ARG A 253 -12.23 -11.57 -2.55
C ARG A 253 -12.42 -11.63 -4.06
N GLN A 254 -12.42 -10.49 -4.75
CA GLN A 254 -12.56 -10.44 -6.20
C GLN A 254 -11.39 -11.12 -6.91
N TRP A 255 -10.15 -10.90 -6.46
CA TRP A 255 -8.97 -11.53 -7.06
C TRP A 255 -8.94 -13.05 -6.90
N LEU A 256 -9.43 -13.57 -5.78
CA LEU A 256 -9.41 -15.01 -5.47
C LEU A 256 -10.62 -15.76 -6.03
N THR A 257 -11.80 -15.15 -6.00
CA THR A 257 -13.07 -15.83 -6.36
C THR A 257 -13.66 -15.39 -7.69
N GLY A 258 -13.16 -14.29 -8.27
CA GLY A 258 -13.77 -13.62 -9.41
C GLY A 258 -15.03 -12.82 -9.06
N GLN A 259 -15.52 -12.88 -7.82
CA GLN A 259 -16.75 -12.20 -7.40
C GLN A 259 -16.43 -10.82 -6.80
N GLY A 260 -16.88 -9.75 -7.44
CA GLY A 260 -16.70 -8.39 -6.93
C GLY A 260 -16.64 -7.35 -8.04
N ARG A 261 -16.30 -6.10 -7.67
CA ARG A 261 -16.01 -5.03 -8.63
C ARG A 261 -14.64 -5.28 -9.25
N PRO A 262 -14.49 -5.28 -10.59
CA PRO A 262 -13.20 -5.44 -11.22
C PRO A 262 -12.26 -4.27 -10.87
N VAL A 263 -10.97 -4.54 -10.86
CA VAL A 263 -9.91 -3.53 -10.76
C VAL A 263 -9.33 -3.33 -12.15
N TYR A 264 -9.12 -2.08 -12.56
CA TYR A 264 -8.53 -1.75 -13.86
C TYR A 264 -7.05 -1.38 -13.72
N GLU A 265 -6.30 -1.44 -14.83
CA GLU A 265 -4.86 -1.12 -14.83
C GLU A 265 -4.55 0.28 -14.26
N THR A 266 -5.44 1.25 -14.49
CA THR A 266 -5.38 2.62 -13.93
C THR A 266 -5.45 2.68 -12.41
N GLN A 267 -5.82 1.56 -11.77
CA GLN A 267 -6.03 1.41 -10.34
C GLN A 267 -5.15 0.32 -9.74
N ALA A 268 -4.19 -0.24 -10.49
CA ALA A 268 -3.35 -1.34 -10.00
C ALA A 268 -2.48 -0.97 -8.78
N TRP A 269 -2.35 0.33 -8.46
CA TRP A 269 -1.75 0.84 -7.22
C TRP A 269 -2.39 0.26 -5.95
N VAL A 270 -3.63 -0.26 -6.01
CA VAL A 270 -4.30 -0.93 -4.87
C VAL A 270 -3.59 -2.20 -4.42
N PHE A 271 -2.69 -2.76 -5.24
CA PHE A 271 -1.86 -3.91 -4.87
C PHE A 271 -1.13 -3.73 -3.54
N ALA A 272 -0.51 -2.57 -3.32
CA ALA A 272 0.22 -2.29 -2.09
C ALA A 272 -0.70 -2.37 -0.86
N ALA A 273 -1.94 -1.91 -0.99
CA ALA A 273 -2.91 -1.92 0.10
C ALA A 273 -3.43 -3.32 0.43
N VAL A 274 -3.68 -4.15 -0.58
CA VAL A 274 -4.07 -5.56 -0.40
C VAL A 274 -2.93 -6.37 0.21
N ALA A 275 -1.69 -6.18 -0.26
CA ALA A 275 -0.53 -6.82 0.31
C ALA A 275 -0.30 -6.41 1.78
N CYS A 276 -0.44 -5.11 2.09
CA CYS A 276 -0.40 -4.61 3.46
C CYS A 276 -1.45 -5.30 4.35
N THR A 277 -2.70 -5.42 3.89
CA THR A 277 -3.76 -6.14 4.61
C THR A 277 -3.38 -7.57 4.95
N VAL A 278 -2.89 -8.33 3.98
CA VAL A 278 -2.53 -9.74 4.18
C VAL A 278 -1.36 -9.87 5.15
N LEU A 279 -0.33 -9.03 5.02
CA LEU A 279 0.81 -9.04 5.94
C LEU A 279 0.40 -8.70 7.38
N ARG A 280 -0.42 -7.65 7.56
CA ARG A 280 -0.98 -7.28 8.87
C ARG A 280 -1.83 -8.39 9.48
N CYS A 281 -2.65 -9.05 8.64
CA CYS A 281 -3.49 -10.18 9.05
C CYS A 281 -2.65 -11.33 9.61
N LEU A 282 -1.51 -11.64 8.96
CA LEU A 282 -0.59 -12.68 9.40
C LEU A 282 0.27 -12.30 10.62
N GLY A 283 0.17 -11.04 11.08
CA GLY A 283 0.95 -10.52 12.21
C GLY A 283 2.30 -9.92 11.84
N ILE A 284 2.57 -9.69 10.55
CA ILE A 284 3.78 -8.99 10.09
C ILE A 284 3.46 -7.48 10.04
N PRO A 285 4.16 -6.62 10.82
CA PRO A 285 3.92 -5.18 10.75
C PRO A 285 4.20 -4.65 9.35
N ALA A 286 3.26 -3.92 8.76
CA ALA A 286 3.36 -3.45 7.38
C ALA A 286 2.75 -2.05 7.18
N ARG A 287 3.26 -1.30 6.21
CA ARG A 287 2.74 0.02 5.80
C ARG A 287 2.79 0.21 4.30
N VAL A 288 1.84 1.00 3.78
CA VAL A 288 1.82 1.43 2.38
C VAL A 288 2.68 2.68 2.25
N VAL A 289 3.51 2.74 1.21
CA VAL A 289 4.39 3.85 0.90
C VAL A 289 4.14 4.31 -0.52
N THR A 290 4.04 5.62 -0.73
CA THR A 290 3.95 6.23 -2.05
C THR A 290 5.23 6.98 -2.38
N THR A 291 5.83 6.67 -3.52
CA THR A 291 6.96 7.42 -4.10
C THR A 291 6.44 8.28 -5.25
N PHE A 292 6.53 9.61 -5.16
CA PHE A 292 6.14 10.50 -6.25
C PHE A 292 7.27 10.68 -7.26
N ALA A 293 6.89 10.97 -8.51
CA ALA A 293 7.82 11.11 -9.64
C ALA A 293 8.84 9.95 -9.67
N SER A 294 8.36 8.71 -9.74
CA SER A 294 9.21 7.52 -9.60
C SER A 294 9.65 6.98 -10.96
N ALA A 295 10.95 6.72 -11.15
CA ALA A 295 11.47 6.18 -12.39
C ALA A 295 11.26 4.66 -12.46
N GLN A 296 10.44 4.20 -13.40
CA GLN A 296 10.06 2.79 -13.50
C GLN A 296 10.51 2.19 -14.83
N GLY A 297 10.80 0.88 -14.83
CA GLY A 297 11.20 0.16 -16.05
C GLY A 297 12.61 0.49 -16.57
N THR A 298 13.44 1.16 -15.77
CA THR A 298 14.82 1.57 -16.13
C THR A 298 15.80 0.39 -16.19
N LYS A 299 15.40 -0.80 -15.71
CA LYS A 299 16.30 -1.95 -15.48
C LYS A 299 17.53 -1.53 -14.65
N GLY A 300 17.29 -0.59 -13.73
CA GLY A 300 18.23 0.04 -12.82
C GLY A 300 19.07 1.16 -13.41
N SER A 301 18.91 1.52 -14.69
CA SER A 301 19.61 2.67 -15.28
C SER A 301 19.37 3.95 -14.47
N LEU A 302 20.44 4.68 -14.15
CA LEU A 302 20.36 5.99 -13.51
C LEU A 302 20.06 7.10 -14.51
N LEU A 303 20.03 6.77 -15.80
CA LEU A 303 19.59 7.66 -16.86
C LEU A 303 18.31 7.08 -17.46
N LEU A 304 17.28 7.91 -17.49
CA LEU A 304 16.00 7.63 -18.09
C LEU A 304 15.80 8.60 -19.27
N ASP A 305 15.48 8.07 -20.44
CA ASP A 305 15.21 8.89 -21.63
C ASP A 305 13.70 9.02 -21.84
N GLU A 306 13.17 10.24 -21.88
CA GLU A 306 11.81 10.52 -22.38
C GLU A 306 11.88 11.20 -23.74
N TYR A 307 10.97 10.83 -24.63
CA TYR A 307 10.96 11.26 -26.02
C TYR A 307 9.70 12.07 -26.29
N TYR A 308 9.88 13.28 -26.79
CA TYR A 308 8.78 14.19 -27.14
C TYR A 308 8.87 14.58 -28.60
N ASP A 309 7.74 14.76 -29.27
CA ASP A 309 7.72 15.33 -30.62
C ASP A 309 8.05 16.84 -30.60
N GLU A 310 8.15 17.46 -31.78
CA GLU A 310 8.46 18.88 -31.93
C GLU A 310 7.44 19.84 -31.29
N GLU A 311 6.31 19.30 -30.85
CA GLU A 311 5.21 20.04 -30.27
C GLU A 311 5.08 19.75 -28.76
N GLY A 312 5.99 18.94 -28.19
CA GLY A 312 5.99 18.56 -26.79
C GLY A 312 4.96 17.48 -26.42
N ARG A 313 4.52 16.64 -27.37
CA ARG A 313 3.69 15.45 -27.10
C ARG A 313 4.58 14.32 -26.65
N LEU A 314 4.16 13.57 -25.65
CA LEU A 314 4.88 12.36 -25.28
C LEU A 314 4.78 11.33 -26.41
N ASN A 315 5.91 10.98 -27.02
CA ASN A 315 5.95 9.98 -28.08
C ASN A 315 5.97 8.57 -27.46
N GLY A 316 5.11 7.68 -27.96
CA GLY A 316 4.82 6.39 -27.34
C GLY A 316 6.04 5.44 -27.23
N GLU A 317 6.17 4.83 -26.05
CA GLU A 317 7.00 3.66 -25.71
C GLU A 317 8.46 3.62 -26.20
N GLY A 318 9.28 4.52 -25.66
CA GLY A 318 10.71 4.23 -25.53
C GLY A 318 10.91 2.89 -24.78
N GLN A 319 11.74 1.99 -25.30
CA GLN A 319 12.01 0.66 -24.71
C GLN A 319 12.72 0.70 -23.33
N ARG A 320 12.88 1.89 -22.70
CA ARG A 320 13.83 2.18 -21.62
C ARG A 320 13.24 2.80 -20.33
N GLY A 321 11.96 2.58 -20.04
CA GLY A 321 11.33 3.02 -18.78
C GLY A 321 10.60 4.36 -18.90
N ARG A 322 9.99 4.85 -17.82
CA ARG A 322 9.26 6.14 -17.76
C ARG A 322 9.11 6.67 -16.34
N ILE A 323 8.82 7.97 -16.18
CA ILE A 323 8.47 8.55 -14.88
C ILE A 323 6.98 8.33 -14.60
N TRP A 324 6.70 7.59 -13.53
CA TRP A 324 5.35 7.46 -12.98
C TRP A 324 5.06 8.71 -12.13
N VAL A 325 3.85 9.25 -12.22
CA VAL A 325 3.38 10.36 -11.37
C VAL A 325 3.53 9.97 -9.90
N PHE A 326 3.13 8.74 -9.57
CA PHE A 326 3.45 8.09 -8.30
C PHE A 326 3.55 6.57 -8.46
N GLN A 327 4.22 5.92 -7.52
CA GLN A 327 4.26 4.47 -7.37
C GLN A 327 3.96 4.09 -5.93
N THR A 328 3.03 3.15 -5.73
CA THR A 328 2.76 2.59 -4.40
C THR A 328 3.56 1.31 -4.18
N SER A 329 4.05 1.14 -2.97
CA SER A 329 4.77 -0.06 -2.52
C SER A 329 4.35 -0.41 -1.09
N VAL A 330 4.71 -1.61 -0.65
CA VAL A 330 4.49 -2.04 0.73
C VAL A 330 5.84 -2.30 1.39
N GLU A 331 6.01 -1.72 2.56
CA GLU A 331 7.10 -2.04 3.47
C GLU A 331 6.60 -2.94 4.59
N CYS A 332 7.40 -3.93 4.98
CA CYS A 332 7.15 -4.74 6.18
C CYS A 332 8.37 -4.78 7.10
N TRP A 333 8.13 -4.86 8.41
CA TRP A 333 9.16 -4.85 9.43
C TRP A 333 9.59 -6.28 9.76
N ILE A 334 10.85 -6.61 9.46
CA ILE A 334 11.42 -7.96 9.62
C ILE A 334 12.91 -7.83 9.98
N ASN A 335 13.36 -8.55 11.00
CA ASN A 335 14.77 -8.81 11.28
C ASN A 335 15.31 -9.81 10.24
N ARG A 336 16.52 -9.56 9.74
CA ARG A 336 17.14 -10.28 8.63
C ARG A 336 18.41 -10.98 9.09
N PRO A 337 18.32 -12.02 9.94
CA PRO A 337 19.49 -12.80 10.35
C PRO A 337 20.15 -13.54 9.17
N ASP A 338 19.46 -13.64 8.03
CA ASP A 338 19.99 -14.15 6.76
C ASP A 338 20.91 -13.15 6.01
N LEU A 339 20.95 -11.89 6.44
CA LEU A 339 21.75 -10.82 5.83
C LEU A 339 22.86 -10.33 6.77
N PRO A 340 23.86 -9.58 6.26
CA PRO A 340 24.83 -8.89 7.11
C PRO A 340 24.17 -7.94 8.11
N GLN A 341 24.85 -7.68 9.22
CA GLN A 341 24.34 -6.80 10.28
C GLN A 341 24.00 -5.41 9.73
N GLY A 342 22.81 -4.90 10.09
CA GLY A 342 22.37 -3.55 9.76
C GLY A 342 21.28 -3.45 8.68
N TYR A 343 20.83 -4.57 8.11
CA TYR A 343 19.72 -4.62 7.15
C TYR A 343 18.37 -5.06 7.77
N ASP A 344 18.31 -5.13 9.10
CA ASP A 344 17.07 -5.32 9.85
C ASP A 344 16.12 -4.13 9.67
N GLY A 345 14.84 -4.36 9.93
CA GLY A 345 13.81 -3.32 9.94
C GLY A 345 12.95 -3.33 8.69
N TRP A 346 12.69 -2.15 8.11
CA TRP A 346 11.78 -2.01 6.96
C TRP A 346 12.34 -2.65 5.68
N GLN A 347 11.54 -3.55 5.11
CA GLN A 347 11.82 -4.28 3.87
C GLN A 347 10.76 -3.96 2.83
N ILE A 348 11.17 -3.59 1.62
CA ILE A 348 10.32 -3.33 0.47
C ILE A 348 9.96 -4.66 -0.18
N LEU A 349 8.67 -4.91 -0.32
CA LEU A 349 8.16 -6.05 -1.09
C LEU A 349 8.14 -5.67 -2.58
N HIS A 350 9.04 -6.25 -3.36
CA HIS A 350 9.21 -5.91 -4.77
C HIS A 350 8.90 -7.09 -5.69
N PRO A 351 7.74 -7.14 -6.35
CA PRO A 351 7.44 -8.15 -7.35
C PRO A 351 8.38 -8.05 -8.55
N ARG A 352 8.89 -9.19 -9.03
CA ARG A 352 9.76 -9.30 -10.20
C ARG A 352 9.03 -10.03 -11.34
N ALA A 353 9.51 -9.83 -12.57
CA ALA A 353 9.08 -10.67 -13.68
C ALA A 353 9.50 -12.13 -13.41
N PRO A 354 8.64 -13.12 -13.72
CA PRO A 354 8.99 -14.52 -13.52
C PRO A 354 10.19 -14.89 -14.41
N ASN A 355 11.23 -15.42 -13.77
CA ASN A 355 12.51 -15.78 -14.40
C ASN A 355 12.58 -17.28 -14.77
N GLY A 356 11.44 -17.94 -14.96
CA GLY A 356 11.35 -19.37 -15.26
C GLY A 356 11.54 -20.31 -14.05
N VAL A 357 11.95 -19.80 -12.89
CA VAL A 357 12.19 -20.59 -11.66
C VAL A 357 10.90 -20.86 -10.87
N GLY A 358 9.81 -20.16 -11.20
CA GLY A 358 8.48 -20.36 -10.64
C GLY A 358 7.87 -19.09 -10.06
N VAL A 359 6.55 -19.07 -9.88
CA VAL A 359 5.82 -17.89 -9.39
C VAL A 359 6.26 -17.50 -7.98
N LEU A 360 6.48 -18.47 -7.08
CA LEU A 360 6.80 -18.24 -5.66
C LEU A 360 8.13 -17.49 -5.43
N GLU A 361 9.06 -17.55 -6.38
CA GLU A 361 10.36 -16.84 -6.31
C GLU A 361 10.35 -15.50 -7.05
N SER A 362 9.20 -15.09 -7.59
CA SER A 362 9.03 -13.87 -8.38
C SER A 362 8.79 -12.63 -7.51
N CYS A 363 9.29 -12.61 -6.28
CA CYS A 363 9.23 -11.44 -5.40
C CYS A 363 10.50 -11.34 -4.55
N SER A 364 11.12 -10.16 -4.55
CA SER A 364 12.25 -9.82 -3.68
C SER A 364 11.76 -9.12 -2.42
N LEU A 365 12.55 -9.28 -1.35
CA LEU A 365 12.34 -8.60 -0.08
C LEU A 365 13.60 -7.78 0.23
N VAL A 366 13.54 -6.50 -0.11
CA VAL A 366 14.72 -5.63 -0.20
C VAL A 366 14.78 -4.70 1.02
N PRO A 367 15.87 -4.69 1.80
CA PRO A 367 16.01 -3.72 2.89
C PRO A 367 15.97 -2.28 2.36
N VAL A 368 15.17 -1.41 2.97
CA VAL A 368 15.13 0.03 2.61
C VAL A 368 16.53 0.66 2.69
N ARG A 369 17.31 0.26 3.70
CA ARG A 369 18.71 0.70 3.85
C ARG A 369 19.59 0.29 2.66
N ALA A 370 19.39 -0.88 2.06
CA ALA A 370 20.19 -1.30 0.91
C ALA A 370 19.93 -0.40 -0.31
N VAL A 371 18.71 0.13 -0.45
CA VAL A 371 18.38 1.15 -1.44
C VAL A 371 19.07 2.46 -1.11
N LYS A 372 19.09 2.89 0.16
CA LYS A 372 19.80 4.11 0.56
C LYS A 372 21.30 4.07 0.33
N GLU A 373 21.94 2.94 0.65
CA GLU A 373 23.40 2.78 0.55
C GLU A 373 23.87 2.30 -0.83
N GLY A 374 22.95 1.99 -1.75
CA GLY A 374 23.26 1.52 -3.09
C GLY A 374 23.95 0.15 -3.14
N ASP A 375 23.56 -0.78 -2.25
CA ASP A 375 24.20 -2.10 -2.11
C ASP A 375 23.67 -3.12 -3.13
N LEU A 376 24.05 -2.93 -4.40
CA LEU A 376 23.56 -3.72 -5.54
C LEU A 376 23.85 -5.23 -5.46
N GLN A 377 24.80 -5.64 -4.63
CA GLN A 377 25.20 -7.05 -4.49
C GLN A 377 24.23 -7.85 -3.62
N LEU A 378 23.37 -7.18 -2.84
CA LEU A 378 22.49 -7.82 -1.86
C LEU A 378 21.27 -8.48 -2.53
N ASP A 379 20.64 -7.79 -3.48
CA ASP A 379 19.52 -8.31 -4.27
C ASP A 379 19.51 -7.59 -5.63
N PRO A 380 19.27 -8.31 -6.75
CA PRO A 380 19.13 -7.68 -8.06
C PRO A 380 18.11 -6.53 -8.11
N ALA A 381 17.04 -6.61 -7.31
CA ALA A 381 16.00 -5.59 -7.22
C ALA A 381 16.49 -4.29 -6.56
N VAL A 382 17.59 -4.29 -5.79
CA VAL A 382 18.19 -3.05 -5.25
C VAL A 382 18.51 -2.10 -6.40
N SER A 383 19.02 -2.60 -7.53
CA SER A 383 19.36 -1.72 -8.65
C SER A 383 18.14 -1.02 -9.24
N ASP A 384 16.99 -1.70 -9.32
CA ASP A 384 15.77 -1.13 -9.89
C ASP A 384 15.16 -0.11 -8.93
N LEU A 385 15.09 -0.45 -7.64
CA LEU A 385 14.57 0.44 -6.59
C LEU A 385 15.46 1.67 -6.37
N PHE A 386 16.79 1.52 -6.43
CA PHE A 386 17.72 2.63 -6.35
C PHE A 386 17.51 3.62 -7.49
N ALA A 387 17.39 3.12 -8.72
CA ALA A 387 17.11 3.96 -9.88
C ALA A 387 15.74 4.63 -9.77
N ALA A 388 14.75 3.95 -9.19
CA ALA A 388 13.41 4.49 -9.03
C ALA A 388 13.31 5.76 -8.19
N VAL A 389 14.34 6.05 -7.38
CA VAL A 389 14.42 7.26 -6.54
C VAL A 389 15.61 8.18 -6.84
N ASN A 390 16.61 7.71 -7.60
CA ASN A 390 17.83 8.49 -7.89
C ASN A 390 18.10 8.69 -9.40
N ALA A 391 17.27 8.16 -10.31
CA ALA A 391 17.51 8.33 -11.74
C ALA A 391 17.31 9.80 -12.17
N THR A 392 18.12 10.23 -13.12
CA THR A 392 17.98 11.51 -13.82
C THR A 392 17.23 11.28 -15.14
N CYS A 393 16.23 12.12 -15.40
CA CYS A 393 15.50 12.11 -16.66
C CYS A 393 16.16 13.03 -17.69
N VAL A 394 16.41 12.50 -18.88
CA VAL A 394 16.94 13.20 -20.05
C VAL A 394 15.81 13.28 -21.07
N VAL A 395 15.55 14.50 -21.56
CA VAL A 395 14.46 14.75 -22.50
C VAL A 395 15.00 14.95 -23.91
N TRP A 396 14.53 14.11 -24.83
CA TRP A 396 14.88 14.13 -26.24
C TRP A 396 13.70 14.65 -27.07
N LYS A 397 13.98 15.56 -27.99
CA LYS A 397 13.08 15.98 -29.05
C LYS A 397 13.26 15.07 -30.26
N CYS A 398 12.19 14.45 -30.70
CA CYS A 398 12.11 13.68 -31.94
C CYS A 398 11.65 14.60 -33.06
N CYS A 399 12.57 14.93 -33.96
CA CYS A 399 12.26 15.71 -35.16
C CYS A 399 11.50 14.88 -36.20
N GLU A 400 10.78 15.54 -37.10
CA GLU A 400 9.99 14.87 -38.15
C GLU A 400 10.86 14.01 -39.10
N ASP A 401 12.13 14.38 -39.26
CA ASP A 401 13.14 13.65 -40.04
C ASP A 401 13.70 12.39 -39.31
N GLY A 402 13.24 12.13 -38.09
CA GLY A 402 13.70 11.03 -37.24
C GLY A 402 14.98 11.31 -36.45
N LYS A 403 15.55 12.52 -36.55
CA LYS A 403 16.71 12.95 -35.76
C LYS A 403 16.29 13.17 -34.29
N LEU A 404 17.17 12.77 -33.37
CA LEU A 404 17.02 13.03 -31.94
C LEU A 404 17.86 14.25 -31.55
N GLU A 405 17.21 15.28 -31.02
CA GLU A 405 17.86 16.48 -30.50
C GLU A 405 17.74 16.51 -28.97
N LEU A 406 18.86 16.76 -28.29
CA LEU A 406 18.87 16.92 -26.85
C LEU A 406 18.29 18.27 -26.48
N THR A 407 17.31 18.30 -25.59
CA THR A 407 16.74 19.56 -25.09
C THR A 407 17.57 20.11 -23.93
N ASP A 408 17.72 21.44 -23.86
CA ASP A 408 18.35 22.11 -22.71
C ASP A 408 17.41 21.95 -21.50
N SER A 409 17.78 21.07 -20.57
CA SER A 409 16.86 20.47 -19.61
C SER A 409 16.72 21.28 -18.33
N ASN A 410 15.50 21.40 -17.80
CA ASN A 410 15.30 21.54 -16.35
C ASN A 410 15.26 20.12 -15.77
N GLN A 411 16.21 19.77 -14.90
CA GLN A 411 16.33 18.42 -14.34
C GLN A 411 15.07 18.08 -13.52
N LYS A 412 14.27 17.10 -13.98
CA LYS A 412 13.15 16.59 -13.18
C LYS A 412 13.70 15.62 -12.14
N TYR A 413 13.76 16.07 -10.89
CA TYR A 413 14.17 15.25 -9.76
C TYR A 413 13.15 14.12 -9.53
N VAL A 414 13.66 12.90 -9.43
CA VAL A 414 12.89 11.67 -9.25
C VAL A 414 12.87 11.31 -7.76
N GLY A 415 11.79 10.67 -7.30
CA GLY A 415 11.73 10.03 -5.99
C GLY A 415 11.72 10.97 -4.80
N ASN A 416 11.07 12.13 -4.94
CA ASN A 416 10.84 13.07 -3.83
C ASN A 416 9.49 12.82 -3.15
N SER A 417 9.35 13.35 -1.93
CA SER A 417 8.14 13.28 -1.11
C SER A 417 7.65 11.84 -0.83
N ILE A 418 8.57 10.90 -0.59
CA ILE A 418 8.20 9.51 -0.29
C ILE A 418 7.36 9.48 0.98
N SER A 419 6.09 9.08 0.86
CA SER A 419 5.06 9.38 1.84
C SER A 419 4.44 8.12 2.43
N THR A 420 4.20 8.12 3.74
CA THR A 420 3.41 7.11 4.45
C THR A 420 2.59 7.74 5.56
N LYS A 421 1.69 6.98 6.19
CA LYS A 421 0.82 7.51 7.26
C LYS A 421 1.60 7.59 8.57
N VAL A 422 1.53 8.73 9.25
CA VAL A 422 2.14 8.91 10.58
C VAL A 422 1.50 7.96 11.60
N VAL A 423 2.33 7.41 12.49
CA VAL A 423 1.90 6.58 13.61
C VAL A 423 0.90 7.30 14.50
N GLY A 424 -0.29 6.72 14.67
CA GLY A 424 -1.32 7.25 15.58
C GLY A 424 -1.97 8.56 15.14
N SER A 425 -1.68 9.07 13.94
CA SER A 425 -2.33 10.27 13.41
C SER A 425 -2.69 10.11 11.93
N ASP A 426 -3.53 11.02 11.44
CA ASP A 426 -4.00 11.05 10.06
C ASP A 426 -3.16 11.98 9.18
N ARG A 427 -1.94 12.33 9.61
CA ARG A 427 -1.02 13.17 8.85
C ARG A 427 -0.12 12.32 7.95
N CYS A 428 0.34 12.94 6.87
CA CYS A 428 1.39 12.42 6.01
C CYS A 428 2.77 12.52 6.68
N GLU A 429 3.55 11.44 6.63
CA GLU A 429 4.95 11.35 7.05
C GLU A 429 5.84 11.29 5.81
N ASP A 430 6.78 12.22 5.68
CA ASP A 430 7.84 12.14 4.68
C ASP A 430 8.99 11.25 5.19
N ILE A 431 9.23 10.16 4.45
CA ILE A 431 10.26 9.16 4.73
C ILE A 431 11.36 9.13 3.64
N THR A 432 11.49 10.17 2.82
CA THR A 432 12.46 10.27 1.71
C THR A 432 13.90 10.04 2.19
N GLN A 433 14.25 10.54 3.37
CA GLN A 433 15.55 10.37 4.02
C GLN A 433 15.93 8.92 4.30
N ASN A 434 14.96 7.99 4.31
CA ASN A 434 15.22 6.57 4.49
C ASN A 434 15.68 5.90 3.19
N TYR A 435 15.43 6.52 2.04
CA TYR A 435 15.67 5.96 0.71
C TYR A 435 16.85 6.62 -0.02
N LYS A 436 17.10 7.91 0.24
CA LYS A 436 18.23 8.64 -0.36
C LYS A 436 18.80 9.68 0.59
N TYR A 437 20.04 10.07 0.34
CA TYR A 437 20.69 11.18 1.04
C TYR A 437 20.20 12.53 0.46
N PRO A 438 20.33 13.64 1.23
CA PRO A 438 19.96 14.95 0.73
C PRO A 438 20.71 15.31 -0.54
N GLU A 439 19.99 15.91 -1.49
CA GLU A 439 20.55 16.30 -2.78
C GLU A 439 21.70 17.30 -2.62
N GLY A 440 22.77 17.10 -3.39
CA GLY A 440 24.01 17.89 -3.32
C GLY A 440 24.95 17.52 -2.16
N SER A 441 24.54 16.64 -1.25
CA SER A 441 25.37 16.21 -0.12
C SER A 441 26.59 15.37 -0.56
N PRO A 442 27.69 15.35 0.20
CA PRO A 442 28.83 14.48 -0.13
C PRO A 442 28.45 13.00 -0.08
N GLN A 443 27.55 12.60 0.83
CA GLN A 443 27.09 11.21 0.94
C GLN A 443 26.32 10.75 -0.30
N GLU A 444 25.47 11.61 -0.85
CA GLU A 444 24.77 11.30 -2.11
C GLU A 444 25.78 11.03 -3.23
N LYS A 445 26.78 11.91 -3.39
CA LYS A 445 27.81 11.76 -4.42
C LYS A 445 28.60 10.47 -4.26
N GLU A 446 29.03 10.15 -3.03
CA GLU A 446 29.74 8.92 -2.72
C GLU A 446 28.93 7.65 -3.08
N VAL A 447 27.63 7.63 -2.73
CA VAL A 447 26.75 6.50 -3.03
C VAL A 447 26.49 6.37 -4.53
N LEU A 448 26.25 7.48 -5.24
CA LEU A 448 26.06 7.47 -6.69
C LEU A 448 27.32 6.96 -7.41
N GLU A 449 28.51 7.45 -7.03
CA GLU A 449 29.79 6.98 -7.59
C GLU A 449 30.04 5.50 -7.31
N LYS A 450 29.72 5.02 -6.11
CA LYS A 450 29.79 3.61 -5.72
C LYS A 450 28.89 2.74 -6.61
N VAL A 451 27.61 3.11 -6.74
CA VAL A 451 26.63 2.39 -7.57
C VAL A 451 27.07 2.36 -9.03
N GLN A 452 27.56 3.48 -9.56
CA GLN A 452 28.09 3.55 -10.92
C GLN A 452 29.30 2.63 -11.13
N LYS A 453 30.25 2.62 -10.21
CA LYS A 453 31.44 1.77 -10.28
C LYS A 453 31.08 0.29 -10.27
N GLU A 454 30.15 -0.12 -9.40
CA GLU A 454 29.68 -1.51 -9.34
C GLU A 454 28.94 -1.92 -10.62
N ARG A 455 28.18 -1.00 -11.22
CA ARG A 455 27.48 -1.26 -12.49
C ARG A 455 28.43 -1.43 -13.66
N ARG A 456 29.48 -0.62 -13.77
CA ARG A 456 30.50 -0.75 -14.83
C ARG A 456 31.21 -2.11 -14.80
N LYS A 457 31.32 -2.75 -13.63
CA LYS A 457 31.89 -4.10 -13.52
C LYS A 457 30.97 -5.19 -14.10
N HIS A 458 29.65 -5.00 -14.02
CA HIS A 458 28.66 -6.03 -14.37
C HIS A 458 27.94 -5.78 -15.70
N ARG A 459 27.93 -4.54 -16.22
CA ARG A 459 27.31 -4.15 -17.49
C ARG A 459 28.25 -3.26 -18.31
N LYS A 460 28.23 -3.43 -19.63
CA LYS A 460 28.83 -2.50 -20.62
C LYS A 460 27.93 -1.28 -20.86
N ASP A 461 27.39 -0.66 -19.80
CA ASP A 461 26.63 0.59 -19.93
C ASP A 461 27.61 1.77 -19.90
N ASN A 462 27.77 2.44 -21.05
CA ASN A 462 28.73 3.54 -21.25
C ASN A 462 28.13 4.94 -21.04
N ALA A 463 26.83 5.05 -20.76
CA ALA A 463 26.16 6.34 -20.55
C ALA A 463 26.31 6.74 -19.06
N ILE A 464 27.28 7.59 -18.79
CA ILE A 464 27.85 7.81 -17.44
C ILE A 464 27.28 9.07 -16.77
N TYR A 465 26.91 10.07 -17.56
CA TYR A 465 26.33 11.32 -17.10
C TYR A 465 25.25 11.72 -18.11
N PRO A 466 24.22 12.48 -17.70
CA PRO A 466 23.35 13.11 -18.67
C PRO A 466 24.26 13.90 -19.64
N PRO A 467 24.08 13.74 -20.96
CA PRO A 467 24.85 14.55 -21.90
C PRO A 467 24.66 16.02 -21.54
N SER A 468 25.75 16.74 -21.28
CA SER A 468 25.68 18.16 -20.97
C SER A 468 25.47 18.92 -22.28
N CYS A 469 24.40 19.70 -22.35
CA CYS A 469 24.25 20.69 -23.41
C CYS A 469 25.19 21.86 -23.08
N GLU A 470 26.44 21.81 -23.53
CA GLU A 470 27.27 23.03 -23.60
C GLU A 470 26.73 23.88 -24.76
N SER A 471 25.58 24.53 -24.54
CA SER A 471 24.97 25.36 -25.57
C SER A 471 25.79 26.64 -25.71
N VAL A 472 26.41 26.80 -26.89
CA VAL A 472 27.11 28.03 -27.30
C VAL A 472 26.14 29.23 -27.39
N ASP A 473 24.82 28.97 -27.35
CA ASP A 473 23.74 29.94 -27.44
C ASP A 473 22.56 29.61 -26.48
N PRO A 474 22.70 29.80 -25.16
CA PRO A 474 21.74 29.31 -24.16
C PRO A 474 20.38 30.03 -24.22
N LEU A 475 19.30 29.29 -23.99
CA LEU A 475 17.94 29.79 -23.82
C LEU A 475 17.34 29.09 -22.60
N TYR A 476 16.80 29.84 -21.64
CA TYR A 476 16.23 29.24 -20.43
C TYR A 476 14.71 29.31 -20.47
N LEU A 477 14.07 28.20 -20.11
CA LEU A 477 12.62 28.06 -20.02
C LEU A 477 12.23 27.62 -18.61
N PHE A 478 11.34 28.38 -17.98
CA PHE A 478 10.71 28.03 -16.71
C PHE A 478 9.20 27.94 -16.88
N LEU A 479 8.62 26.81 -16.47
CA LEU A 479 7.19 26.56 -16.50
C LEU A 479 6.65 26.64 -15.07
N ASP A 480 5.68 27.54 -14.86
CA ASP A 480 5.03 27.78 -13.57
C ASP A 480 3.56 27.36 -13.69
N THR A 481 3.19 26.33 -12.95
CA THR A 481 1.86 25.72 -12.96
C THR A 481 1.29 25.64 -11.53
N PRO A 482 -0.04 25.65 -11.38
CA PRO A 482 -0.64 25.37 -10.09
C PRO A 482 -0.41 23.90 -9.73
N SER A 483 -0.25 23.60 -8.44
CA SER A 483 -0.10 22.21 -7.98
C SER A 483 -1.34 21.35 -8.24
N SER A 484 -2.52 21.99 -8.25
CA SER A 484 -3.78 21.38 -8.62
C SER A 484 -4.71 22.35 -9.31
N ILE A 485 -5.59 21.86 -10.18
CA ILE A 485 -6.73 22.62 -10.69
C ILE A 485 -8.03 22.06 -10.10
N PRO A 486 -9.03 22.89 -9.78
CA PRO A 486 -10.33 22.39 -9.31
C PRO A 486 -10.96 21.43 -10.33
N PHE A 487 -11.73 20.46 -9.85
CA PHE A 487 -12.49 19.55 -10.72
C PHE A 487 -13.36 20.35 -11.69
N ARG A 488 -13.10 20.21 -12.99
CA ARG A 488 -13.80 20.94 -14.06
C ARG A 488 -13.76 22.48 -13.91
N GLY A 489 -12.71 23.01 -13.26
CA GLY A 489 -12.48 24.44 -13.06
C GLY A 489 -11.37 25.02 -13.96
N ASN A 490 -10.86 26.18 -13.57
CA ASN A 490 -9.82 26.90 -14.33
C ASN A 490 -8.50 26.91 -13.56
N GLY A 491 -7.40 26.68 -14.28
CA GLY A 491 -6.03 26.89 -13.82
C GLY A 491 -5.34 28.00 -14.59
N HIS A 492 -4.23 28.51 -14.07
CA HIS A 492 -3.41 29.49 -14.75
C HIS A 492 -1.98 28.97 -14.91
N VAL A 493 -1.51 28.85 -16.14
CA VAL A 493 -0.16 28.40 -16.47
C VAL A 493 0.65 29.60 -16.97
N SER A 494 1.89 29.74 -16.51
CA SER A 494 2.80 30.74 -17.05
C SER A 494 4.14 30.15 -17.47
N VAL A 495 4.68 30.66 -18.57
CA VAL A 495 5.98 30.27 -19.12
C VAL A 495 6.86 31.51 -19.13
N THR A 496 8.04 31.39 -18.53
CA THR A 496 9.06 32.45 -18.51
C THR A 496 10.23 32.00 -19.37
N LEU A 497 10.55 32.78 -20.40
CA LEU A 497 11.68 32.58 -21.29
C LEU A 497 12.72 33.66 -21.03
N THR A 498 13.98 33.25 -20.88
CA THR A 498 15.11 34.17 -20.67
C THR A 498 16.13 33.97 -21.77
N ASN A 499 16.40 35.04 -22.52
CA ASN A 499 17.51 35.09 -23.47
C ASN A 499 18.70 35.83 -22.84
N PRO A 500 19.71 35.12 -22.32
CA PRO A 500 20.90 35.74 -21.73
C PRO A 500 21.93 36.21 -22.78
N THR A 501 21.67 36.02 -24.08
CA THR A 501 22.66 36.30 -25.12
C THR A 501 22.51 37.69 -25.73
N ASP A 502 23.59 38.17 -26.36
CA ASP A 502 23.63 39.45 -27.07
C ASP A 502 23.09 39.34 -28.52
N GLN A 503 22.37 38.26 -28.84
CA GLN A 503 21.70 38.07 -30.12
C GLN A 503 20.18 37.94 -29.94
N GLU A 504 19.41 38.54 -30.83
CA GLU A 504 17.95 38.37 -30.87
C GLU A 504 17.59 36.98 -31.41
N LYS A 505 16.63 36.30 -30.77
CA LYS A 505 16.24 34.92 -31.10
C LYS A 505 14.79 34.86 -31.56
N GLU A 506 14.55 34.23 -32.70
CA GLU A 506 13.19 33.91 -33.16
C GLU A 506 12.73 32.59 -32.54
N VAL A 507 11.83 32.67 -31.56
CA VAL A 507 11.40 31.53 -30.74
C VAL A 507 10.00 31.09 -31.14
N HIS A 508 9.85 29.79 -31.42
CA HIS A 508 8.56 29.12 -31.54
C HIS A 508 8.26 28.35 -30.25
N LEU A 509 7.28 28.82 -29.48
CA LEU A 509 6.81 28.19 -28.25
C LEU A 509 5.53 27.37 -28.50
N VAL A 510 5.53 26.14 -28.01
CA VAL A 510 4.35 25.29 -27.90
C VAL A 510 4.09 24.97 -26.43
N ILE A 511 2.89 25.25 -25.94
CA ILE A 511 2.40 24.80 -24.64
C ILE A 511 1.31 23.77 -24.89
N ARG A 512 1.39 22.61 -24.23
CA ARG A 512 0.43 21.51 -24.38
C ARG A 512 0.00 21.00 -23.01
N ALA A 513 -1.27 20.62 -22.88
CA ALA A 513 -1.79 19.87 -21.75
C ALA A 513 -2.33 18.52 -22.25
N GLN A 514 -1.87 17.44 -21.62
CA GLN A 514 -2.24 16.07 -21.94
C GLN A 514 -2.64 15.32 -20.67
N ALA A 515 -3.59 14.40 -20.77
CA ALA A 515 -3.94 13.50 -19.67
C ALA A 515 -2.95 12.32 -19.63
N VAL A 516 -2.46 12.02 -18.44
CA VAL A 516 -1.61 10.84 -18.18
C VAL A 516 -2.16 10.05 -17.01
N TYR A 517 -2.04 8.73 -17.03
CA TYR A 517 -2.36 7.91 -15.86
C TYR A 517 -1.25 7.98 -14.81
N TYR A 518 -1.49 7.46 -13.61
CA TYR A 518 -0.51 7.48 -12.53
C TYR A 518 0.85 6.86 -12.90
N ASN A 519 0.86 5.90 -13.82
CA ASN A 519 2.06 5.23 -14.33
C ASN A 519 2.77 6.01 -15.46
N GLY A 520 2.38 7.26 -15.73
CA GLY A 520 2.94 8.10 -16.78
C GLY A 520 2.59 7.67 -18.21
N VAL A 521 1.69 6.70 -18.39
CA VAL A 521 1.14 6.36 -19.72
C VAL A 521 0.31 7.55 -20.22
N PHE A 522 0.60 8.00 -21.44
CA PHE A 522 -0.23 8.96 -22.17
C PHE A 522 -1.64 8.39 -22.37
N ALA A 523 -2.65 9.16 -21.96
CA ALA A 523 -4.05 8.77 -22.11
C ALA A 523 -4.70 9.51 -23.28
N THR A 524 -4.62 10.84 -23.31
CA THR A 524 -5.18 11.66 -24.39
C THR A 524 -4.62 13.08 -24.41
N ASP A 525 -4.70 13.75 -25.55
CA ASP A 525 -4.41 15.18 -25.69
C ASP A 525 -5.66 15.98 -25.29
N LEU A 526 -5.46 17.11 -24.59
CA LEU A 526 -6.57 17.93 -24.09
C LEU A 526 -6.55 19.34 -24.66
N TRP A 527 -5.38 19.97 -24.71
CA TRP A 527 -5.26 21.37 -25.11
C TRP A 527 -3.87 21.71 -25.65
N ARG A 528 -3.81 22.68 -26.57
CA ARG A 528 -2.54 23.20 -27.11
C ARG A 528 -2.62 24.68 -27.46
N ARG A 529 -1.48 25.36 -27.35
CA ARG A 529 -1.26 26.72 -27.83
C ARG A 529 0.11 26.86 -28.47
N LYS A 530 0.15 27.42 -29.67
CA LYS A 530 1.38 27.72 -30.42
C LYS A 530 1.55 29.22 -30.55
N GLN A 531 2.77 29.72 -30.37
CA GLN A 531 3.08 31.14 -30.47
C GLN A 531 4.52 31.34 -30.97
N SER A 532 4.72 32.25 -31.91
CA SER A 532 6.05 32.68 -32.36
C SER A 532 6.29 34.15 -32.04
N PHE A 533 7.52 34.50 -31.69
CA PHE A 533 7.95 35.88 -31.41
C PHE A 533 9.49 36.01 -31.41
N GLY A 534 9.96 37.22 -31.69
CA GLY A 534 11.36 37.62 -31.46
C GLY A 534 11.62 37.95 -29.99
N LEU A 535 12.66 37.33 -29.40
CA LEU A 535 13.12 37.54 -28.04
C LEU A 535 14.42 38.35 -28.08
N ARG A 536 14.38 39.60 -27.61
CA ARG A 536 15.52 40.53 -27.66
C ARG A 536 16.68 40.09 -26.76
N THR A 537 17.82 40.75 -26.93
CA THR A 537 19.02 40.52 -26.13
C THR A 537 18.75 40.79 -24.65
N ASN A 538 19.24 39.93 -23.77
CA ASN A 538 19.07 40.02 -22.31
C ASN A 538 17.60 40.18 -21.84
N GLN A 539 16.63 39.75 -22.66
CA GLN A 539 15.21 39.90 -22.36
C GLN A 539 14.66 38.69 -21.59
N VAL A 540 13.83 38.98 -20.59
CA VAL A 540 12.96 38.00 -19.93
C VAL A 540 11.52 38.26 -20.38
N LEU A 541 10.89 37.26 -21.00
CA LEU A 541 9.49 37.32 -21.42
C LEU A 541 8.67 36.32 -20.61
N LYS A 542 7.64 36.82 -19.91
CA LYS A 542 6.65 35.99 -19.22
C LYS A 542 5.35 35.99 -20.00
N MET A 543 4.88 34.79 -20.37
CA MET A 543 3.59 34.58 -21.00
C MET A 543 2.67 33.79 -20.08
N SER A 544 1.41 34.19 -20.05
CA SER A 544 0.40 33.66 -19.17
C SER A 544 -0.79 33.14 -19.99
N THR A 545 -1.32 31.99 -19.61
CA THR A 545 -2.49 31.38 -20.27
C THR A 545 -3.40 30.74 -19.22
N SER A 546 -4.70 30.91 -19.37
CA SER A 546 -5.68 30.14 -18.60
C SER A 546 -5.86 28.76 -19.22
N LEU A 547 -5.90 27.75 -18.37
CA LEU A 547 -6.25 26.38 -18.71
C LEU A 547 -7.67 26.12 -18.17
N SER A 548 -8.68 26.15 -19.03
CA SER A 548 -10.07 25.84 -18.66
C SER A 548 -10.46 24.46 -19.16
N PHE A 549 -11.18 23.70 -18.35
CA PHE A 549 -11.78 22.44 -18.81
C PHE A 549 -12.77 22.64 -19.96
N SER A 550 -13.39 23.81 -20.10
CA SER A 550 -14.25 24.13 -21.26
C SER A 550 -13.49 24.18 -22.58
N ASP A 551 -12.20 24.44 -22.51
CA ASP A 551 -11.34 24.61 -23.69
C ASP A 551 -10.65 23.29 -24.07
N PHE A 552 -10.91 22.21 -23.31
CA PHE A 552 -10.38 20.88 -23.63
C PHE A 552 -11.15 20.28 -24.80
N GLU A 553 -10.41 19.68 -25.73
CA GLU A 553 -10.98 19.00 -26.90
C GLU A 553 -11.86 17.80 -26.48
N GLN A 554 -11.59 17.24 -25.29
CA GLN A 554 -12.33 16.12 -24.70
C GLN A 554 -12.13 16.07 -23.19
N ASP A 555 -13.01 15.33 -22.50
CA ASP A 555 -12.88 15.10 -21.07
C ASP A 555 -11.66 14.21 -20.74
N PRO A 556 -10.89 14.55 -19.68
CA PRO A 556 -9.82 13.68 -19.22
C PRO A 556 -10.40 12.37 -18.66
N PRO A 557 -9.79 11.21 -18.96
CA PRO A 557 -10.22 9.94 -18.40
C PRO A 557 -10.19 9.93 -16.86
N GLU A 558 -11.01 9.08 -16.24
CA GLU A 558 -10.97 8.88 -14.79
C GLU A 558 -9.58 8.46 -14.30
N ASN A 559 -9.21 8.89 -13.08
CA ASN A 559 -7.92 8.58 -12.45
C ASN A 559 -6.69 9.03 -13.27
N SER A 560 -6.85 10.07 -14.08
CA SER A 560 -5.76 10.72 -14.81
C SER A 560 -5.28 12.01 -14.12
N PHE A 561 -4.09 12.45 -14.53
CA PHE A 561 -3.40 13.66 -14.12
C PHE A 561 -3.15 14.51 -15.36
N LEU A 562 -2.98 15.82 -15.16
CA LEU A 562 -2.63 16.71 -16.25
C LEU A 562 -1.12 16.88 -16.32
N ARG A 563 -0.54 16.52 -17.45
CA ARG A 563 0.85 16.83 -17.75
C ARG A 563 0.89 18.04 -18.66
N VAL A 564 1.46 19.13 -18.18
CA VAL A 564 1.66 20.35 -18.97
C VAL A 564 3.11 20.36 -19.45
N THR A 565 3.31 20.49 -20.75
CA THR A 565 4.63 20.60 -21.38
C THR A 565 4.77 21.95 -22.08
N ALA A 566 5.98 22.50 -22.05
CA ALA A 566 6.34 23.71 -22.76
C ALA A 566 7.63 23.43 -23.55
N MET A 567 7.56 23.56 -24.87
CA MET A 567 8.69 23.39 -25.79
C MET A 567 8.95 24.68 -26.55
N ALA A 568 10.12 25.27 -26.36
CA ALA A 568 10.57 26.44 -27.12
C ALA A 568 11.68 26.04 -28.07
N THR A 569 11.53 26.33 -29.36
CA THR A 569 12.55 26.05 -30.39
C THR A 569 13.06 27.37 -30.99
N HIS A 570 14.38 27.55 -31.02
CA HIS A 570 15.02 28.65 -31.75
C HIS A 570 15.19 28.27 -33.22
N SER A 571 14.55 29.02 -34.12
CA SER A 571 14.41 28.68 -35.54
C SER A 571 15.73 28.59 -36.31
N GLN A 572 16.81 29.25 -35.88
CA GLN A 572 18.07 29.32 -36.65
C GLN A 572 19.00 28.12 -36.44
N ILE A 573 19.02 27.54 -35.23
CA ILE A 573 19.98 26.49 -34.82
C ILE A 573 19.25 25.22 -34.34
N SER A 574 17.92 25.19 -34.43
CA SER A 574 17.04 24.14 -33.88
C SER A 574 17.25 23.79 -32.40
N LEU A 575 17.95 24.65 -31.65
CA LEU A 575 18.11 24.54 -30.21
C LEU A 575 16.74 24.60 -29.54
N SER A 576 16.44 23.62 -28.70
CA SER A 576 15.16 23.49 -28.02
C SER A 576 15.30 23.39 -26.51
N CYS A 577 14.40 24.06 -25.81
CA CYS A 577 14.28 24.04 -24.36
C CYS A 577 12.95 23.40 -23.99
N PHE A 578 12.95 22.61 -22.92
CA PHE A 578 11.78 21.86 -22.50
C PHE A 578 11.56 22.00 -20.99
N ALA A 579 10.30 22.19 -20.60
CA ALA A 579 9.87 22.00 -19.23
C ALA A 579 8.54 21.24 -19.18
N GLN A 580 8.34 20.52 -18.08
CA GLN A 580 7.17 19.72 -17.85
C GLN A 580 6.79 19.75 -16.37
N GLU A 581 5.50 19.90 -16.11
CA GLU A 581 4.93 19.78 -14.77
C GLU A 581 3.69 18.89 -14.77
N ASP A 582 3.54 18.11 -13.70
CA ASP A 582 2.37 17.26 -13.48
C ASP A 582 1.43 17.93 -12.46
N ILE A 583 0.20 18.20 -12.87
CA ILE A 583 -0.82 18.89 -12.09
C ILE A 583 -1.89 17.90 -11.65
N ALA A 584 -2.24 17.91 -10.37
CA ALA A 584 -3.34 17.11 -9.86
C ALA A 584 -4.69 17.70 -10.28
N ILE A 585 -5.63 16.85 -10.71
CA ILE A 585 -7.03 17.25 -10.84
C ILE A 585 -7.62 17.18 -9.43
N GLY A 586 -8.04 18.33 -8.91
CA GLY A 586 -8.67 18.45 -7.61
C GLY A 586 -9.96 17.64 -7.55
N ARG A 587 -10.30 17.14 -6.36
CA ARG A 587 -11.56 16.43 -6.12
C ARG A 587 -12.64 17.41 -5.66
N PRO A 588 -13.93 17.15 -5.93
CA PRO A 588 -15.02 17.92 -5.35
C PRO A 588 -14.92 17.96 -3.82
N THR A 589 -15.40 19.04 -3.19
CA THR A 589 -15.32 19.18 -1.74
C THR A 589 -16.44 18.41 -1.04
N LEU A 590 -16.04 17.40 -0.26
CA LEU A 590 -16.91 16.63 0.64
C LEU A 590 -16.65 17.07 2.08
N ILE A 591 -17.68 17.63 2.73
CA ILE A 591 -17.62 18.08 4.13
C ILE A 591 -18.42 17.11 4.98
N ILE A 592 -17.80 16.60 6.04
CA ILE A 592 -18.44 15.74 7.03
C ILE A 592 -18.36 16.46 8.37
N GLU A 593 -19.52 16.78 8.93
CA GLU A 593 -19.68 17.39 10.24
C GLU A 593 -20.20 16.34 11.22
N MET A 594 -19.43 16.10 12.27
CA MET A 594 -19.78 15.20 13.37
C MET A 594 -19.04 15.63 14.65
N PRO A 595 -19.62 15.40 15.83
CA PRO A 595 -18.95 15.65 17.11
C PRO A 595 -17.62 14.90 17.25
N GLU A 596 -16.64 15.54 17.89
CA GLU A 596 -15.33 14.93 18.17
C GLU A 596 -15.41 13.87 19.28
N ARG A 597 -16.39 13.98 20.17
CA ARG A 597 -16.62 13.06 21.30
C ARG A 597 -18.10 12.72 21.43
N THR A 598 -18.39 11.46 21.71
CA THR A 598 -19.75 10.95 21.93
C THR A 598 -19.74 9.81 22.94
N GLU A 599 -20.90 9.51 23.52
CA GLU A 599 -21.07 8.34 24.39
C GLU A 599 -21.48 7.09 23.59
N GLN A 600 -21.08 5.93 24.09
CA GLN A 600 -21.49 4.63 23.58
C GLN A 600 -23.01 4.46 23.73
N TYR A 601 -23.65 3.84 22.73
CA TYR A 601 -25.09 3.59 22.66
C TYR A 601 -25.99 4.83 22.60
N GLN A 602 -25.43 6.05 22.56
CA GLN A 602 -26.20 7.26 22.32
C GLN A 602 -26.30 7.59 20.83
N PRO A 603 -27.47 8.02 20.31
CA PRO A 603 -27.60 8.47 18.94
C PRO A 603 -26.75 9.70 18.65
N LEU A 604 -25.97 9.64 17.57
CA LEU A 604 -25.13 10.71 17.05
C LEU A 604 -25.69 11.18 15.70
N THR A 605 -25.88 12.49 15.55
CA THR A 605 -26.23 13.09 14.26
C THR A 605 -24.98 13.50 13.51
N ILE A 606 -24.88 13.05 12.26
CA ILE A 606 -23.83 13.41 11.32
C ILE A 606 -24.44 14.19 10.16
N SER A 607 -23.74 15.19 9.65
CA SER A 607 -24.12 15.91 8.43
C SER A 607 -23.07 15.71 7.36
N VAL A 608 -23.52 15.35 6.16
CA VAL A 608 -22.68 15.22 4.97
C VAL A 608 -23.11 16.30 3.99
N ARG A 609 -22.14 17.09 3.53
CA ARG A 609 -22.35 18.15 2.55
C ARG A 609 -21.42 18.00 1.36
N VAL A 610 -21.98 18.08 0.16
CA VAL A 610 -21.24 18.14 -1.11
C VAL A 610 -21.72 19.34 -1.89
N LYS A 611 -20.81 20.23 -2.30
CA LYS A 611 -21.14 21.37 -3.16
C LYS A 611 -20.99 20.97 -4.62
N ASN A 612 -22.06 21.11 -5.41
CA ASN A 612 -21.93 21.02 -6.86
C ASN A 612 -21.20 22.27 -7.38
N SER A 613 -19.96 22.07 -7.84
CA SER A 613 -19.12 23.12 -8.44
C SER A 613 -19.12 23.06 -9.96
N LEU A 614 -19.97 22.21 -10.55
CA LEU A 614 -20.15 22.05 -11.98
C LEU A 614 -21.19 23.03 -12.51
N ASN A 615 -21.09 23.32 -13.80
CA ASN A 615 -22.04 24.20 -14.51
C ASN A 615 -23.34 23.47 -14.92
N TRP A 616 -23.50 22.19 -14.59
CA TRP A 616 -24.67 21.35 -14.88
C TRP A 616 -25.07 20.50 -13.65
N PRO A 617 -26.28 19.94 -13.59
CA PRO A 617 -26.72 19.16 -12.43
C PRO A 617 -25.96 17.84 -12.30
N MET A 618 -25.56 17.49 -11.08
CA MET A 618 -25.06 16.14 -10.75
C MET A 618 -26.24 15.18 -10.65
N GLU A 619 -26.28 14.14 -11.48
CA GLU A 619 -27.36 13.15 -11.51
C GLU A 619 -26.97 11.85 -10.79
N ASN A 620 -27.99 11.04 -10.42
CA ASN A 620 -27.83 9.72 -9.77
C ASN A 620 -26.90 9.70 -8.54
N CYS A 621 -26.94 10.77 -7.74
CA CYS A 621 -26.09 10.90 -6.56
C CYS A 621 -26.40 9.82 -5.51
N ILE A 622 -25.37 9.11 -5.05
CA ILE A 622 -25.45 8.10 -4.00
C ILE A 622 -24.46 8.44 -2.91
N ILE A 623 -24.93 8.50 -1.66
CA ILE A 623 -24.07 8.56 -0.48
C ILE A 623 -24.02 7.18 0.16
N SER A 624 -22.81 6.67 0.33
CA SER A 624 -22.51 5.46 1.07
C SER A 624 -21.75 5.83 2.35
N ILE A 625 -22.24 5.39 3.50
CA ILE A 625 -21.61 5.64 4.80
C ILE A 625 -21.22 4.32 5.46
N PHE A 626 -20.02 4.29 6.04
CA PHE A 626 -19.52 3.13 6.77
C PHE A 626 -18.57 3.55 7.89
N GLY A 627 -18.54 2.77 8.96
CA GLY A 627 -17.61 2.96 10.06
C GLY A 627 -17.72 1.79 11.03
N ARG A 628 -16.61 1.08 11.27
CA ARG A 628 -16.56 0.02 12.28
C ARG A 628 -16.91 0.60 13.64
N GLY A 629 -17.74 -0.12 14.41
CA GLY A 629 -18.19 0.36 15.71
C GLY A 629 -19.14 1.56 15.67
N LEU A 630 -19.47 2.11 14.49
CA LEU A 630 -20.37 3.25 14.32
C LEU A 630 -21.64 2.88 13.54
N ILE A 631 -21.49 2.06 12.49
CA ILE A 631 -22.56 1.68 11.58
C ILE A 631 -22.52 0.17 11.38
N HIS A 632 -23.68 -0.48 11.57
CA HIS A 632 -23.82 -1.89 11.21
C HIS A 632 -23.81 -2.03 9.69
N ARG A 633 -22.72 -2.59 9.14
CA ARG A 633 -22.46 -2.70 7.70
C ARG A 633 -22.45 -1.33 7.01
N GLU A 634 -22.43 -1.33 5.69
CA GLU A 634 -22.55 -0.14 4.86
C GLU A 634 -24.03 0.27 4.74
N LYS A 635 -24.33 1.56 4.85
CA LYS A 635 -25.64 2.13 4.53
C LYS A 635 -25.52 3.00 3.28
N ARG A 636 -26.51 2.91 2.40
CA ARG A 636 -26.55 3.63 1.12
C ARG A 636 -27.82 4.42 0.97
N TYR A 637 -27.69 5.62 0.44
CA TYR A 637 -28.77 6.57 0.27
C TYR A 637 -28.70 7.11 -1.16
N ARG A 638 -29.74 6.83 -1.94
CA ARG A 638 -29.94 7.47 -3.24
C ARG A 638 -30.53 8.85 -3.02
N LEU A 639 -29.93 9.83 -3.68
CA LEU A 639 -30.27 11.23 -3.57
C LEU A 639 -30.71 11.72 -4.95
N GLY A 640 -31.54 12.77 -4.96
CA GLY A 640 -31.96 13.42 -6.21
C GLY A 640 -30.82 14.20 -6.85
N SER A 641 -31.09 14.77 -8.02
CA SER A 641 -30.10 15.59 -8.73
C SER A 641 -29.75 16.86 -7.95
N VAL A 642 -28.47 17.24 -7.97
CA VAL A 642 -27.96 18.44 -7.29
C VAL A 642 -27.66 19.50 -8.34
N TRP A 643 -28.42 20.60 -8.36
CA TRP A 643 -28.27 21.67 -9.33
C TRP A 643 -26.93 22.43 -9.19
N PRO A 644 -26.45 23.11 -10.26
CA PRO A 644 -25.25 23.95 -10.21
C PRO A 644 -25.26 24.93 -9.04
N GLU A 645 -24.10 25.16 -8.44
CA GLU A 645 -23.87 26.01 -7.27
C GLU A 645 -24.67 25.64 -5.99
N SER A 646 -25.53 24.64 -6.07
CA SER A 646 -26.30 24.12 -4.94
C SER A 646 -25.45 23.13 -4.14
N SER A 647 -25.77 22.97 -2.86
CA SER A 647 -25.12 21.97 -2.02
C SER A 647 -26.12 20.90 -1.62
N LEU A 648 -25.72 19.65 -1.80
CA LEU A 648 -26.36 18.52 -1.17
C LEU A 648 -26.02 18.55 0.31
N CYS A 649 -27.02 18.57 1.19
CA CYS A 649 -26.83 18.48 2.63
C CYS A 649 -27.78 17.40 3.16
N THR A 650 -27.23 16.34 3.75
CA THR A 650 -28.02 15.24 4.30
C THR A 650 -27.56 14.94 5.71
N GLN A 651 -28.52 14.72 6.61
CA GLN A 651 -28.24 14.33 7.98
C GLN A 651 -28.60 12.87 8.19
N PHE A 652 -27.74 12.16 8.93
CA PHE A 652 -27.96 10.77 9.31
C PHE A 652 -27.83 10.62 10.82
N GLN A 653 -28.56 9.67 11.38
CA GLN A 653 -28.39 9.25 12.77
C GLN A 653 -27.70 7.88 12.80
N ILE A 654 -26.65 7.79 13.61
CA ILE A 654 -25.88 6.56 13.84
C ILE A 654 -25.76 6.33 15.35
N THR A 655 -25.51 5.09 15.77
CA THR A 655 -25.39 4.74 17.18
C THR A 655 -24.07 4.00 17.39
N PRO A 656 -23.05 4.66 17.96
CA PRO A 656 -21.77 4.04 18.25
C PRO A 656 -21.92 2.86 19.21
N THR A 657 -21.33 1.73 18.88
CA THR A 657 -21.37 0.50 19.69
C THR A 657 -20.03 0.17 20.32
N HIS A 658 -18.92 0.71 19.83
CA HIS A 658 -17.57 0.39 20.31
C HIS A 658 -16.90 1.63 20.90
N LEU A 659 -16.15 1.43 21.98
CA LEU A 659 -15.37 2.48 22.65
C LEU A 659 -14.10 2.85 21.86
N GLY A 660 -13.52 4.00 22.20
CA GLY A 660 -12.27 4.48 21.64
C GLY A 660 -12.44 5.30 20.36
N LEU A 661 -11.34 5.53 19.65
CA LEU A 661 -11.33 6.33 18.43
C LEU A 661 -11.92 5.52 17.27
N GLN A 662 -13.08 5.93 16.78
CA GLN A 662 -13.76 5.30 15.65
C GLN A 662 -13.73 6.22 14.44
N ARG A 663 -13.64 5.64 13.23
CA ARG A 663 -13.63 6.38 11.96
C ARG A 663 -14.91 6.14 11.19
N LEU A 664 -15.58 7.24 10.84
CA LEU A 664 -16.60 7.29 9.82
C LEU A 664 -15.93 7.63 8.48
N THR A 665 -16.30 6.91 7.44
CA THR A 665 -15.95 7.25 6.07
C THR A 665 -17.23 7.33 5.24
N VAL A 666 -17.22 8.30 4.34
CA VAL A 666 -18.32 8.64 3.45
C VAL A 666 -17.77 8.57 2.04
N GLU A 667 -18.52 7.91 1.18
CA GLU A 667 -18.25 7.80 -0.25
C GLU A 667 -19.44 8.38 -0.99
N VAL A 668 -19.17 9.22 -1.99
CA VAL A 668 -20.18 9.85 -2.84
C VAL A 668 -19.88 9.50 -4.28
N ASP A 669 -20.91 8.97 -4.96
CA ASP A 669 -20.87 8.61 -6.37
C ASP A 669 -21.96 9.39 -7.12
N CYS A 670 -21.67 9.82 -8.34
CA CYS A 670 -22.64 10.35 -9.30
C CYS A 670 -22.21 9.97 -10.73
N ASP A 671 -22.96 10.41 -11.73
CA ASP A 671 -22.62 10.13 -13.13
C ASP A 671 -21.33 10.83 -13.60
N ASP A 672 -20.97 11.96 -12.97
CA ASP A 672 -19.79 12.77 -13.34
C ASP A 672 -18.49 12.31 -12.68
N PHE A 673 -18.56 11.69 -11.50
CA PHE A 673 -17.40 11.22 -10.75
C PHE A 673 -17.78 10.07 -9.81
N GLN A 674 -16.82 9.19 -9.55
CA GLN A 674 -16.98 8.05 -8.66
C GLN A 674 -15.90 8.03 -7.58
N ASN A 675 -16.22 7.41 -6.45
CA ASN A 675 -15.36 7.23 -5.28
C ASN A 675 -14.87 8.58 -4.70
N LEU A 676 -15.74 9.59 -4.60
CA LEU A 676 -15.42 10.77 -3.80
C LEU A 676 -15.48 10.38 -2.32
N THR A 677 -14.31 10.08 -1.76
CA THR A 677 -14.16 9.60 -0.40
C THR A 677 -13.77 10.72 0.56
N GLY A 678 -14.30 10.67 1.78
CA GLY A 678 -13.96 11.56 2.89
C GLY A 678 -14.15 10.85 4.21
N TYR A 679 -13.51 11.33 5.26
CA TYR A 679 -13.57 10.67 6.57
C TYR A 679 -13.56 11.66 7.72
N ARG A 680 -14.08 11.22 8.86
CA ARG A 680 -13.98 11.89 10.15
C ARG A 680 -13.90 10.88 11.27
N SER A 681 -13.19 11.24 12.33
CA SER A 681 -13.00 10.39 13.51
C SER A 681 -13.75 10.96 14.69
N VAL A 682 -14.30 10.09 15.54
CA VAL A 682 -14.96 10.44 16.81
C VAL A 682 -14.42 9.56 17.92
N LEU A 683 -14.17 10.16 19.08
CA LEU A 683 -13.83 9.45 20.30
C LEU A 683 -15.12 9.02 21.01
N VAL A 684 -15.37 7.72 21.05
CA VAL A 684 -16.51 7.12 21.74
C VAL A 684 -16.09 6.77 23.17
N VAL A 685 -16.77 7.35 24.16
CA VAL A 685 -16.51 7.13 25.59
C VAL A 685 -17.62 6.31 26.23
N ALA A 686 -17.33 5.68 27.36
CA ALA A 686 -18.34 4.96 28.13
C ALA A 686 -19.42 5.95 28.61
N PRO A 687 -20.69 5.52 28.72
CA PRO A 687 -21.75 6.35 29.27
C PRO A 687 -21.40 6.74 30.70
N GLU A 688 -21.60 8.01 31.07
CA GLU A 688 -21.47 8.41 32.46
C GLU A 688 -22.61 7.76 33.26
N VAL A 689 -22.26 6.76 34.09
CA VAL A 689 -23.22 6.20 35.05
C VAL A 689 -23.39 7.25 36.14
N SER A 690 -24.45 8.05 36.05
CA SER A 690 -24.89 8.88 37.18
C SER A 690 -25.24 7.95 38.34
N VAL A 691 -24.36 7.92 39.34
CA VAL A 691 -24.49 7.16 40.60
C VAL A 691 -25.61 7.71 41.46
#